data_AF-A0A7S2FWC1-F1
#
_entry.id   AF-A0A7S2FWC1-F1
#
_cell.length_a   1.000
_cell.length_b   1.000
_cell.length_c   1.000
_cell.angle_alpha   90.00
_cell.angle_beta   90.00
_cell.angle_gamma   90.00
#
_symmetry.space_group_name_H-M   'P 1'
#
loop_
_entity.id
_entity.type
_entity.pdbx_description
1 polymer ?
#
loop_
_entity_poly.entity_id
_entity_poly.type
_entity_poly.pdbx_seq_one_letter_code
_entity_poly.pdbx_strand_id
1 'polypeptide(L)'
;KASVLAKFLVDNEVNIEEAFHGFEVEADEGCPTEIPQLWNERFHSQIAVRDGRIVGAEQGFSATKHGLYGGVQFGLEAAQVPGVAARRGPPLVMAKGQLSRAGTASGLLATGQEGFAYTPMPGAAAPRGVDLNLDGFDLSEAKKDQQAAPAFAAGGAFFRSLDSDRKAFSKEDASLLRSVFNPVLSDRRMDGDRFVPPDASPEYMGKLRTLIKEESEAFEKRKEHFLGAVFRKEAPGPLFPSDWAPAHELMHGQAARELHLLEGHGMRMERMLKTATPVFDRAAEDGTKFRIYEVGSLEVRTLQEHDGNEEIAAVFSTRALRPERAAAGDKQEAGETVVRATQFVEGTLMSTKDTKRPPADVRFYVVFETSEGDIYMTEKVGDRVMWARNPEELEARNSCAKTMRSVECGSLGISIVDVKKLCEEELNKPGRSEAERARYAEQVYSAVQPAWQRSWALLLEKEKQAVQQLGLAGLWAQESSCEGASRLSWDELDEAQRQLARSLGFDESAWGKKVCWVRSEKRWAQLTEAEREAARELGASGAEVWDGAARQRLQEAGGAWRNMWAQLTQPEREAAKALGVSGAGAWDTACWSLSGAWQREWADLTDAERKAASELGAADAEAWDRRSGRVWRQGWQDLSDEERAAASRIGFDRDCWARFA
;
A
#
# COMPACT_ATOMS: atom_id res chain seq x y z
N LYS A 1 12.14 -49.21 -13.70
CA LYS A 1 12.86 -49.74 -14.88
C LYS A 1 14.34 -50.01 -14.57
N ALA A 2 15.13 -49.01 -14.15
CA ALA A 2 16.55 -49.22 -13.78
C ALA A 2 16.76 -50.26 -12.67
N SER A 3 15.98 -50.22 -11.58
CA SER A 3 16.10 -51.20 -10.48
C SER A 3 15.70 -52.63 -10.89
N VAL A 4 14.78 -52.77 -11.84
CA VAL A 4 14.36 -54.08 -12.39
C VAL A 4 15.46 -54.64 -13.29
N LEU A 5 16.08 -53.79 -14.11
CA LEU A 5 17.23 -54.17 -14.94
C LEU A 5 18.44 -54.55 -14.08
N ALA A 6 18.75 -53.76 -13.05
CA ALA A 6 19.85 -54.05 -12.12
C ALA A 6 19.64 -55.39 -11.39
N LYS A 7 18.42 -55.64 -10.90
CA LYS A 7 18.07 -56.93 -10.28
C LYS A 7 18.18 -58.08 -11.27
N PHE A 8 17.71 -57.92 -12.51
CA PHE A 8 17.83 -58.94 -13.55
C PHE A 8 19.30 -59.26 -13.86
N LEU A 9 20.18 -58.25 -13.96
CA LEU A 9 21.61 -58.44 -14.22
C LEU A 9 22.31 -59.18 -13.06
N VAL A 10 21.97 -58.82 -11.82
CA VAL A 10 22.51 -59.46 -10.61
C VAL A 10 22.01 -60.90 -10.46
N ASP A 11 20.70 -61.11 -10.58
CA ASP A 11 20.07 -62.42 -10.35
C ASP A 11 20.45 -63.46 -11.44
N ASN A 12 20.87 -63.01 -12.63
CA ASN A 12 21.31 -63.88 -13.73
C ASN A 12 22.83 -63.92 -13.91
N GLU A 13 23.59 -63.37 -12.96
CA GLU A 13 25.07 -63.29 -13.00
C GLU A 13 25.61 -62.80 -14.35
N VAL A 14 24.90 -61.85 -14.97
CA VAL A 14 25.28 -61.33 -16.29
C VAL A 14 26.58 -60.57 -16.12
N ASN A 15 27.66 -61.11 -16.66
CA ASN A 15 28.99 -60.52 -16.56
C ASN A 15 29.01 -59.21 -17.37
N ILE A 16 28.91 -58.08 -16.69
CA ILE A 16 28.91 -56.77 -17.32
C ILE A 16 30.37 -56.44 -17.65
N GLU A 17 30.68 -56.23 -18.93
CA GLU A 17 32.03 -55.89 -19.37
C GLU A 17 32.56 -54.65 -18.65
N GLU A 18 33.86 -54.66 -18.34
CA GLU A 18 34.59 -53.62 -17.59
C GLU A 18 34.41 -52.21 -18.17
N ALA A 19 34.02 -52.10 -19.45
CA ALA A 19 33.66 -50.86 -20.14
C ALA A 19 32.49 -50.10 -19.48
N PHE A 20 31.58 -50.78 -18.76
CA PHE A 20 30.51 -50.11 -18.01
C PHE A 20 31.00 -49.43 -16.73
N HIS A 21 32.15 -49.84 -16.20
CA HIS A 21 32.76 -49.23 -15.01
C HIS A 21 33.59 -47.97 -15.35
N GLY A 22 33.85 -47.72 -16.64
CA GLY A 22 34.69 -46.60 -17.12
C GLY A 22 33.95 -45.30 -17.42
N PHE A 23 32.65 -45.16 -17.09
CA PHE A 23 31.95 -43.89 -17.21
C PHE A 23 32.27 -42.99 -15.99
N GLU A 24 33.49 -42.47 -15.94
CA GLU A 24 33.73 -41.21 -15.23
C GLU A 24 32.97 -40.12 -16.00
N VAL A 25 31.84 -39.67 -15.45
CA VAL A 25 31.15 -38.49 -15.93
C VAL A 25 32.00 -37.30 -15.50
N GLU A 26 32.73 -36.69 -16.43
CA GLU A 26 33.29 -35.35 -16.21
C GLU A 26 32.15 -34.43 -15.75
N ALA A 27 32.27 -33.91 -14.52
CA ALA A 27 31.28 -33.02 -13.96
C ALA A 27 31.31 -31.70 -14.74
N ASP A 28 30.37 -31.55 -15.67
CA ASP A 28 30.07 -30.27 -16.30
C ASP A 28 29.54 -29.33 -15.21
N GLU A 29 30.29 -28.26 -14.88
CA GLU A 29 30.02 -27.27 -13.82
C GLU A 29 28.77 -26.38 -14.10
N GLY A 30 27.77 -26.90 -14.82
CA GLY A 30 26.65 -26.11 -15.34
C GLY A 30 25.26 -26.71 -15.18
N CYS A 31 25.08 -27.82 -14.45
CA CYS A 31 23.76 -28.44 -14.28
C CYS A 31 23.32 -28.45 -12.81
N PRO A 32 22.31 -27.66 -12.39
CA PRO A 32 21.70 -27.86 -11.10
C PRO A 32 20.88 -29.16 -11.17
N THR A 33 21.47 -30.28 -10.75
CA THR A 33 20.72 -31.48 -10.40
C THR A 33 19.95 -31.23 -9.11
N GLU A 34 18.95 -30.37 -9.16
CA GLU A 34 17.84 -30.41 -8.23
C GLU A 34 16.96 -31.59 -8.66
N ILE A 35 17.12 -32.71 -7.96
CA ILE A 35 16.18 -33.83 -8.04
C ILE A 35 14.80 -33.26 -7.72
N PRO A 36 13.78 -33.37 -8.59
CA PRO A 36 12.45 -32.89 -8.27
C PRO A 36 11.96 -33.61 -7.02
N GLN A 37 11.86 -32.90 -5.90
CA GLN A 37 11.22 -33.39 -4.68
C GLN A 37 9.72 -33.52 -4.94
N LEU A 38 9.33 -34.60 -5.60
CA LEU A 38 7.96 -35.07 -5.64
C LEU A 38 7.64 -35.71 -4.28
N TRP A 39 7.31 -34.89 -3.28
CA TRP A 39 6.44 -35.19 -2.12
C TRP A 39 6.13 -33.89 -1.35
N ASN A 40 5.07 -33.19 -1.74
CA ASN A 40 4.49 -32.09 -0.96
C ASN A 40 3.20 -32.55 -0.26
N GLU A 41 3.28 -33.55 0.62
CA GLU A 41 2.31 -33.63 1.72
C GLU A 41 2.93 -32.90 2.93
N ARG A 42 2.44 -31.69 3.20
CA ARG A 42 2.86 -30.91 4.36
C ARG A 42 1.86 -31.16 5.49
N PHE A 43 2.37 -31.59 6.64
CA PHE A 43 1.57 -31.70 7.86
C PHE A 43 1.33 -30.31 8.46
N HIS A 44 0.09 -30.03 8.84
CA HIS A 44 -0.32 -28.79 9.48
C HIS A 44 -0.36 -28.96 11.01
N SER A 45 0.11 -27.96 11.75
CA SER A 45 -0.10 -27.85 13.19
C SER A 45 -0.72 -26.50 13.52
N GLN A 46 -1.85 -26.50 14.22
CA GLN A 46 -2.54 -25.29 14.65
C GLN A 46 -1.93 -24.81 15.98
N ILE A 47 -1.41 -23.59 16.03
CA ILE A 47 -0.84 -22.99 17.25
C ILE A 47 -1.75 -21.83 17.65
N ALA A 48 -2.41 -21.93 18.81
CA ALA A 48 -3.22 -20.86 19.35
C ALA A 48 -2.34 -19.90 20.18
N VAL A 49 -2.41 -18.60 19.92
CA VAL A 49 -1.70 -17.57 20.68
C VAL A 49 -2.71 -16.60 21.30
N ARG A 50 -2.59 -16.33 22.59
CA ARG A 50 -3.42 -15.38 23.34
C ARG A 50 -2.52 -14.52 24.22
N ASP A 51 -2.66 -13.19 24.14
CA ASP A 51 -1.90 -12.22 24.93
C ASP A 51 -0.37 -12.40 24.87
N GLY A 52 0.15 -12.72 23.67
CA GLY A 52 1.58 -12.95 23.45
C GLY A 52 2.12 -14.28 23.98
N ARG A 53 1.25 -15.21 24.41
CA ARG A 53 1.64 -16.57 24.85
C ARG A 53 0.93 -17.66 24.05
N ILE A 54 1.65 -18.75 23.77
CA ILE A 54 1.08 -19.94 23.10
C ILE A 54 0.19 -20.69 24.10
N VAL A 55 -1.10 -20.80 23.81
CA VAL A 55 -2.07 -21.50 24.64
C VAL A 55 -1.92 -23.00 24.41
N GLY A 56 -1.68 -23.78 25.47
CA GLY A 56 -1.55 -25.24 25.41
C GLY A 56 -0.12 -25.78 25.49
N ALA A 57 0.90 -24.91 25.59
CA ALA A 57 2.30 -25.35 25.76
C ALA A 57 2.53 -26.20 27.02
N GLU A 58 1.72 -25.97 28.07
CA GLU A 58 1.79 -26.66 29.37
C GLU A 58 1.43 -28.15 29.29
N GLN A 59 0.70 -28.59 28.26
CA GLN A 59 0.16 -29.96 28.15
C GLN A 59 1.13 -30.96 27.52
N GLY A 60 2.33 -30.51 27.12
CA GLY A 60 3.37 -31.36 26.54
C GLY A 60 3.03 -31.81 25.12
N PHE A 61 3.76 -31.30 24.14
CA PHE A 61 3.70 -31.84 22.77
C PHE A 61 4.22 -33.28 22.79
N SER A 62 3.35 -34.28 22.74
CA SER A 62 3.75 -35.67 22.49
C SER A 62 4.31 -35.78 21.07
N ALA A 63 5.63 -35.71 20.94
CA ALA A 63 6.36 -35.89 19.69
C ALA A 63 6.40 -37.38 19.27
N THR A 64 5.24 -38.03 19.15
CA THR A 64 5.13 -39.35 18.51
C THR A 64 4.95 -39.15 17.01
N LYS A 65 6.06 -38.86 16.31
CA LYS A 65 6.15 -38.88 14.85
C LYS A 65 5.81 -40.30 14.35
N HIS A 66 4.71 -40.45 13.61
CA HIS A 66 4.46 -41.63 12.79
C HIS A 66 4.72 -41.25 11.33
N GLY A 67 5.88 -41.64 10.80
CA GLY A 67 6.10 -41.60 9.36
C GLY A 67 5.40 -42.80 8.72
N LEU A 68 4.31 -42.57 7.99
CA LEU A 68 3.72 -43.58 7.10
C LEU A 68 4.52 -43.57 5.80
N TYR A 69 5.52 -44.45 5.70
CA TYR A 69 6.10 -44.81 4.41
C TYR A 69 5.13 -45.77 3.71
N GLY A 70 4.44 -45.30 2.66
CA GLY A 70 3.71 -46.17 1.75
C GLY A 70 4.69 -47.06 0.99
N GLY A 71 4.96 -48.26 1.49
CA GLY A 71 5.72 -49.27 0.75
C GLY A 71 4.92 -49.72 -0.48
N VAL A 72 5.53 -49.62 -1.66
CA VAL A 72 4.99 -50.25 -2.88
C VAL A 72 5.36 -51.74 -2.81
N GLN A 73 4.38 -52.61 -2.58
CA GLN A 73 4.59 -54.06 -2.59
C GLN A 73 4.53 -54.56 -4.04
N PHE A 74 5.69 -54.84 -4.63
CA PHE A 74 5.83 -55.19 -6.05
C PHE A 74 5.40 -56.62 -6.42
N GLY A 75 4.74 -57.37 -5.53
CA GLY A 75 4.21 -58.71 -5.84
C GLY A 75 5.26 -59.76 -6.27
N LEU A 76 6.56 -59.51 -6.08
CA LEU A 76 7.64 -60.40 -6.57
C LEU A 76 7.80 -61.71 -5.77
N GLU A 77 6.97 -61.94 -4.75
CA GLU A 77 7.11 -63.09 -3.84
C GLU A 77 6.59 -64.42 -4.43
N ALA A 78 5.98 -64.40 -5.62
CA ALA A 78 5.40 -65.57 -6.28
C ALA A 78 6.23 -66.16 -7.43
N ALA A 79 7.38 -65.56 -7.78
CA ALA A 79 8.27 -66.14 -8.78
C ALA A 79 9.08 -67.31 -8.17
N GLN A 80 8.54 -68.54 -8.25
CA GLN A 80 9.30 -69.75 -7.96
C GLN A 80 10.47 -69.90 -8.95
N VAL A 81 11.68 -69.56 -8.51
CA VAL A 81 12.93 -70.01 -9.16
C VAL A 81 13.44 -71.24 -8.40
N PRO A 82 13.79 -72.36 -9.06
CA PRO A 82 14.16 -73.59 -8.37
C PRO A 82 15.58 -73.51 -7.77
N GLY A 83 15.65 -73.55 -6.43
CA GLY A 83 16.62 -74.35 -5.69
C GLY A 83 18.01 -73.75 -5.40
N VAL A 84 18.19 -73.20 -4.18
CA VAL A 84 19.40 -73.42 -3.37
C VAL A 84 18.98 -73.44 -1.89
N ALA A 85 19.38 -74.49 -1.17
CA ALA A 85 19.00 -74.74 0.22
C ALA A 85 19.81 -73.86 1.20
N ALA A 86 19.12 -73.12 2.07
CA ALA A 86 19.73 -72.45 3.23
C ALA A 86 19.21 -73.06 4.55
N ARG A 87 20.16 -73.42 5.41
CA ARG A 87 19.97 -74.07 6.72
C ARG A 87 19.29 -73.14 7.74
N ARG A 88 18.32 -73.69 8.48
CA ARG A 88 17.69 -73.08 9.67
C ARG A 88 18.59 -73.24 10.92
N GLY A 89 18.73 -72.18 11.70
CA GLY A 89 19.07 -72.22 13.13
C GLY A 89 17.83 -71.98 14.01
N PRO A 90 17.78 -72.49 15.25
CA PRO A 90 16.57 -72.50 16.08
C PRO A 90 16.37 -71.20 16.91
N PRO A 91 15.13 -70.91 17.37
CA PRO A 91 14.83 -69.74 18.19
C PRO A 91 15.09 -70.01 19.68
N LEU A 92 15.64 -69.02 20.39
CA LEU A 92 15.78 -69.04 21.85
C LEU A 92 14.50 -68.51 22.50
N VAL A 93 14.01 -69.27 23.48
CA VAL A 93 12.79 -69.04 24.25
C VAL A 93 13.03 -68.06 25.42
N MET A 94 11.99 -67.27 25.69
CA MET A 94 11.67 -66.42 26.84
C MET A 94 12.28 -66.82 28.19
N ALA A 95 12.65 -65.81 29.00
CA ALA A 95 12.73 -65.93 30.45
C ALA A 95 12.00 -64.75 31.14
N LYS A 96 10.94 -65.10 31.87
CA LYS A 96 10.24 -64.26 32.85
C LYS A 96 11.10 -64.13 34.12
N GLY A 97 11.13 -62.93 34.71
CA GLY A 97 11.64 -62.70 36.07
C GLY A 97 10.66 -61.85 36.88
N GLN A 98 9.96 -62.48 37.81
CA GLN A 98 9.20 -61.85 38.90
C GLN A 98 10.08 -61.68 40.14
N LEU A 99 9.85 -60.61 40.93
CA LEU A 99 10.02 -60.45 42.39
C LEU A 99 9.37 -59.07 42.72
N SER A 100 8.18 -58.95 43.34
CA SER A 100 7.86 -59.00 44.79
C SER A 100 8.80 -58.10 45.63
N ARG A 101 8.41 -57.14 46.51
CA ARG A 101 7.22 -57.01 47.39
C ARG A 101 7.26 -55.66 48.18
N ALA A 102 6.06 -55.14 48.54
CA ALA A 102 5.67 -54.35 49.75
C ALA A 102 5.49 -52.81 49.61
N GLY A 103 4.42 -52.16 50.09
CA GLY A 103 3.17 -52.57 50.75
C GLY A 103 2.24 -51.36 51.06
N THR A 104 0.93 -51.63 51.19
CA THR A 104 -0.14 -50.94 52.00
C THR A 104 -0.48 -49.45 51.75
N ALA A 105 -1.74 -48.96 51.70
CA ALA A 105 -3.11 -49.51 51.76
C ALA A 105 -4.16 -48.39 51.48
N SER A 106 -5.40 -48.80 51.16
CA SER A 106 -6.66 -48.03 51.00
C SER A 106 -6.93 -47.42 49.62
N GLY A 107 -8.06 -47.63 48.93
CA GLY A 107 -9.29 -48.36 49.22
C GLY A 107 -10.16 -48.41 47.95
N LEU A 108 -11.01 -49.44 47.86
CA LEU A 108 -11.88 -49.78 46.73
C LEU A 108 -12.82 -48.66 46.26
N LEU A 109 -12.96 -48.50 44.94
CA LEU A 109 -14.17 -48.86 44.18
C LEU A 109 -13.83 -48.94 42.69
N ALA A 110 -14.03 -50.12 42.11
CA ALA A 110 -13.81 -50.43 40.71
C ALA A 110 -15.15 -50.46 39.98
N THR A 111 -15.24 -49.70 38.87
CA THR A 111 -16.22 -49.94 37.80
C THR A 111 -15.55 -49.68 36.45
N GLY A 112 -15.41 -50.75 35.67
CA GLY A 112 -15.39 -50.81 34.21
C GLY A 112 -14.66 -49.72 33.42
N GLN A 113 -13.42 -49.99 33.04
CA GLN A 113 -12.75 -49.31 31.94
C GLN A 113 -13.18 -50.00 30.63
N GLU A 114 -14.22 -49.47 29.99
CA GLU A 114 -14.57 -49.82 28.62
C GLU A 114 -13.57 -49.17 27.66
N GLY A 115 -13.06 -49.97 26.72
CA GLY A 115 -12.16 -49.52 25.66
C GLY A 115 -12.85 -48.49 24.78
N PHE A 116 -12.24 -47.32 24.65
CA PHE A 116 -12.59 -46.36 23.60
C PHE A 116 -12.24 -46.98 22.25
N ALA A 117 -13.23 -47.57 21.61
CA ALA A 117 -13.21 -47.83 20.18
C ALA A 117 -13.17 -46.47 19.47
N TYR A 118 -12.10 -46.21 18.74
CA TYR A 118 -12.06 -45.13 17.77
C TYR A 118 -13.14 -45.38 16.72
N THR A 119 -14.21 -44.59 16.75
CA THR A 119 -15.12 -44.45 15.62
C THR A 119 -14.38 -43.77 14.47
N PRO A 120 -14.25 -44.40 13.29
CA PRO A 120 -13.64 -43.75 12.14
C PRO A 120 -14.55 -42.59 11.67
N MET A 121 -13.94 -41.42 11.46
CA MET A 121 -14.59 -40.26 10.86
C MET A 121 -15.15 -40.63 9.49
N PRO A 122 -16.46 -40.43 9.22
CA PRO A 122 -17.01 -40.64 7.89
C PRO A 122 -16.58 -39.48 7.00
N GLY A 123 -15.74 -39.75 5.99
CA GLY A 123 -15.44 -38.77 4.94
C GLY A 123 -13.99 -38.68 4.46
N ALA A 124 -13.03 -39.33 5.13
CA ALA A 124 -11.68 -39.44 4.58
C ALA A 124 -11.70 -40.43 3.41
N ALA A 125 -11.70 -39.92 2.18
CA ALA A 125 -11.54 -40.74 0.99
C ALA A 125 -10.26 -41.58 1.16
N ALA A 126 -10.40 -42.90 1.07
CA ALA A 126 -9.26 -43.80 1.12
C ALA A 126 -8.23 -43.37 0.04
N PRO A 127 -6.93 -43.28 0.37
CA PRO A 127 -5.93 -42.93 -0.63
C PRO A 127 -6.03 -43.95 -1.77
N ARG A 128 -6.39 -43.46 -2.96
CA ARG A 128 -6.43 -44.28 -4.16
C ARG A 128 -5.00 -44.53 -4.59
N GLY A 129 -4.38 -45.55 -4.00
CA GLY A 129 -3.16 -46.12 -4.54
C GLY A 129 -3.42 -46.61 -5.96
N VAL A 130 -2.45 -46.40 -6.85
CA VAL A 130 -2.47 -47.01 -8.18
C VAL A 130 -2.26 -48.51 -7.98
N ASP A 131 -3.30 -49.30 -8.22
CA ASP A 131 -3.18 -50.75 -8.28
C ASP A 131 -2.32 -51.11 -9.51
N LEU A 132 -1.06 -51.47 -9.26
CA LEU A 132 -0.12 -51.92 -10.29
C LEU A 132 -0.18 -53.44 -10.44
N ASN A 133 -1.29 -54.07 -10.10
CA ASN A 133 -1.46 -55.48 -10.37
C ASN A 133 -1.53 -55.73 -11.88
N LEU A 134 -0.40 -56.19 -12.44
CA LEU A 134 -0.24 -56.47 -13.87
C LEU A 134 -0.94 -57.77 -14.30
N ASP A 135 -1.47 -58.55 -13.34
CA ASP A 135 -2.18 -59.80 -13.60
C ASP A 135 -3.50 -59.59 -14.36
N GLY A 136 -4.02 -58.36 -14.38
CA GLY A 136 -5.23 -57.99 -15.14
C GLY A 136 -4.99 -57.65 -16.62
N PHE A 137 -3.74 -57.58 -17.08
CA PHE A 137 -3.43 -57.35 -18.48
C PHE A 137 -3.34 -58.66 -19.25
N ASP A 138 -4.47 -59.12 -19.78
CA ASP A 138 -4.51 -60.27 -20.69
C ASP A 138 -3.89 -59.90 -22.06
N LEU A 139 -2.62 -60.24 -22.24
CA LEU A 139 -1.88 -60.05 -23.50
C LEU A 139 -2.18 -61.13 -24.55
N SER A 140 -3.10 -62.06 -24.29
CA SER A 140 -3.37 -63.17 -25.20
C SER A 140 -4.26 -62.79 -26.40
N GLU A 141 -5.04 -61.71 -26.30
CA GLU A 141 -5.82 -61.15 -27.40
C GLU A 141 -5.21 -59.87 -27.97
N ALA A 142 -4.30 -60.01 -28.94
CA ALA A 142 -3.86 -58.87 -29.75
C ALA A 142 -5.03 -58.38 -30.63
N LYS A 143 -5.85 -57.45 -30.12
CA LYS A 143 -6.82 -56.73 -30.94
C LYS A 143 -6.05 -55.93 -31.99
N LYS A 144 -6.15 -56.35 -33.25
CA LYS A 144 -5.74 -55.54 -34.40
C LYS A 144 -6.71 -54.36 -34.50
N ASP A 145 -6.38 -53.25 -33.87
CA ASP A 145 -7.08 -51.98 -34.11
C ASP A 145 -6.87 -51.59 -35.57
N GLN A 146 -7.94 -51.76 -36.35
CA GLN A 146 -8.03 -51.28 -37.73
C GLN A 146 -8.39 -49.79 -37.70
N GLN A 147 -7.60 -49.00 -38.43
CA GLN A 147 -7.63 -47.53 -38.51
C GLN A 147 -7.03 -46.79 -37.31
N ALA A 148 -5.71 -46.93 -37.15
CA ALA A 148 -4.93 -45.88 -36.51
C ALA A 148 -5.18 -44.56 -37.27
N ALA A 149 -5.80 -43.59 -36.59
CA ALA A 149 -5.83 -42.20 -37.00
C ALA A 149 -4.40 -41.76 -37.40
N PRO A 150 -4.22 -40.74 -38.26
CA PRO A 150 -2.90 -40.27 -38.68
C PRO A 150 -2.05 -39.93 -37.45
N ALA A 151 -1.26 -40.91 -37.00
CA ALA A 151 -0.52 -40.82 -35.77
C ALA A 151 0.62 -39.86 -36.03
N PHE A 152 0.59 -38.72 -35.36
CA PHE A 152 1.78 -37.89 -35.23
C PHE A 152 2.81 -38.73 -34.47
N ALA A 153 3.69 -39.41 -35.21
CA ALA A 153 4.66 -40.35 -34.64
C ALA A 153 5.69 -39.67 -33.72
N ALA A 154 5.71 -38.33 -33.68
CA ALA A 154 6.58 -37.53 -32.83
C ALA A 154 5.86 -36.26 -32.35
N GLY A 155 6.02 -35.93 -31.07
CA GLY A 155 5.41 -34.75 -30.44
C GLY A 155 5.81 -33.43 -31.10
N GLY A 156 7.04 -33.28 -31.60
CA GLY A 156 7.45 -32.07 -32.31
C GLY A 156 6.72 -31.90 -33.64
N ALA A 157 6.33 -32.98 -34.31
CA ALA A 157 5.49 -32.91 -35.51
C ALA A 157 4.05 -32.48 -35.16
N PHE A 158 3.53 -32.94 -34.02
CA PHE A 158 2.24 -32.50 -33.49
C PHE A 158 2.23 -31.00 -33.21
N PHE A 159 3.17 -30.48 -32.41
CA PHE A 159 3.22 -29.05 -32.08
C PHE A 159 3.44 -28.17 -33.31
N ARG A 160 4.34 -28.55 -34.24
CA ARG A 160 4.50 -27.82 -35.52
C ARG A 160 3.22 -27.80 -36.34
N SER A 161 2.46 -28.90 -36.35
CA SER A 161 1.18 -28.98 -37.04
C SER A 161 0.08 -28.20 -36.34
N LEU A 162 0.16 -28.06 -35.01
CA LEU A 162 -0.75 -27.27 -34.22
C LEU A 162 -0.50 -25.77 -34.44
N ASP A 163 0.77 -25.35 -34.43
CA ASP A 163 1.16 -23.95 -34.62
C ASP A 163 1.03 -23.49 -36.08
N SER A 164 1.12 -24.43 -37.03
CA SER A 164 0.82 -24.15 -38.44
C SER A 164 -0.67 -24.27 -38.72
N ASP A 165 -1.22 -23.48 -39.65
CA ASP A 165 -2.60 -23.66 -40.15
C ASP A 165 -2.74 -24.84 -41.13
N ARG A 166 -2.07 -25.96 -40.83
CA ARG A 166 -2.14 -27.18 -41.63
C ARG A 166 -3.47 -27.90 -41.37
N LYS A 167 -4.03 -28.52 -42.41
CA LYS A 167 -5.33 -29.22 -42.39
C LYS A 167 -5.34 -30.56 -41.62
N ALA A 168 -4.42 -30.76 -40.68
CA ALA A 168 -4.32 -32.04 -39.97
C ALA A 168 -5.43 -32.24 -38.92
N PHE A 169 -6.02 -31.14 -38.45
CA PHE A 169 -7.16 -31.13 -37.54
C PHE A 169 -8.31 -30.35 -38.18
N SER A 170 -9.54 -30.58 -37.68
CA SER A 170 -10.62 -29.63 -37.92
C SER A 170 -10.21 -28.26 -37.34
N LYS A 171 -10.77 -27.17 -37.87
CA LYS A 171 -10.43 -25.82 -37.39
C LYS A 171 -10.78 -25.66 -35.91
N GLU A 172 -11.89 -26.28 -35.50
CA GLU A 172 -12.40 -26.27 -34.13
C GLU A 172 -11.48 -27.07 -33.20
N ASP A 173 -11.04 -28.28 -33.60
CA ASP A 173 -10.12 -29.11 -32.82
C ASP A 173 -8.72 -28.48 -32.73
N ALA A 174 -8.23 -27.87 -33.81
CA ALA A 174 -6.98 -27.13 -33.80
C ALA A 174 -7.03 -25.98 -32.79
N SER A 175 -8.12 -25.20 -32.79
CA SER A 175 -8.31 -24.10 -31.83
C SER A 175 -8.35 -24.60 -30.39
N LEU A 176 -9.04 -25.71 -30.14
CA LEU A 176 -9.14 -26.33 -28.81
C LEU A 176 -7.78 -26.85 -28.32
N LEU A 177 -7.06 -27.59 -29.16
CA LEU A 177 -5.75 -28.11 -28.80
C LEU A 177 -4.73 -26.98 -28.64
N ARG A 178 -4.83 -25.87 -29.40
CA ARG A 178 -4.01 -24.67 -29.21
C ARG A 178 -4.24 -24.02 -27.85
N SER A 179 -5.49 -23.97 -27.38
CA SER A 179 -5.79 -23.39 -26.06
C SER A 179 -5.26 -24.28 -24.93
N VAL A 180 -5.38 -25.61 -25.06
CA VAL A 180 -4.85 -26.57 -24.07
C VAL A 180 -3.33 -26.60 -24.05
N PHE A 181 -2.71 -26.68 -25.22
CA PHE A 181 -1.25 -26.70 -25.38
C PHE A 181 -0.76 -25.30 -25.76
N ASN A 182 -1.11 -24.31 -24.95
CA ASN A 182 -0.65 -22.94 -25.16
C ASN A 182 0.90 -22.91 -25.20
N PRO A 183 1.52 -22.24 -26.20
CA PRO A 183 2.99 -22.17 -26.36
C PRO A 183 3.78 -21.75 -25.13
N VAL A 184 3.19 -20.92 -24.28
CA VAL A 184 3.87 -20.29 -23.15
C VAL A 184 3.49 -20.96 -21.83
N LEU A 185 2.26 -21.46 -21.69
CA LEU A 185 1.77 -22.10 -20.46
C LEU A 185 2.05 -23.60 -20.40
N SER A 186 2.13 -24.28 -21.55
CA SER A 186 2.28 -25.73 -21.59
C SER A 186 3.75 -26.13 -21.55
N ASP A 187 4.22 -26.56 -20.37
CA ASP A 187 5.55 -27.14 -20.16
C ASP A 187 5.82 -28.37 -21.03
N ARG A 188 4.76 -29.13 -21.39
CA ARG A 188 4.80 -30.30 -22.27
C ARG A 188 5.38 -30.03 -23.66
N ARG A 189 5.41 -28.78 -24.11
CA ARG A 189 6.09 -28.42 -25.36
C ARG A 189 7.60 -28.61 -25.27
N MET A 190 8.19 -28.51 -24.09
CA MET A 190 9.62 -28.77 -23.87
C MET A 190 9.99 -30.24 -24.04
N ASP A 191 9.03 -31.16 -23.92
CA ASP A 191 9.25 -32.59 -24.16
C ASP A 191 9.59 -32.87 -25.65
N GLY A 192 9.28 -31.93 -26.56
CA GLY A 192 9.61 -32.02 -27.98
C GLY A 192 9.07 -33.30 -28.62
N ASP A 193 9.94 -34.11 -29.21
CA ASP A 193 9.56 -35.39 -29.82
C ASP A 193 9.24 -36.49 -28.80
N ARG A 194 9.56 -36.31 -27.51
CA ARG A 194 9.20 -37.26 -26.44
C ARG A 194 7.74 -37.13 -26.00
N PHE A 195 7.10 -36.01 -26.34
CA PHE A 195 5.67 -35.84 -26.08
C PHE A 195 4.87 -36.82 -26.93
N VAL A 196 3.98 -37.57 -26.28
CA VAL A 196 3.03 -38.45 -26.96
C VAL A 196 1.74 -37.66 -27.16
N PRO A 197 1.34 -37.35 -28.41
CA PRO A 197 0.13 -36.59 -28.68
C PRO A 197 -1.11 -37.28 -28.11
N PRO A 198 -2.09 -36.50 -27.61
CA PRO A 198 -3.35 -37.08 -27.15
C PRO A 198 -4.08 -37.77 -28.30
N ASP A 199 -4.92 -38.74 -27.97
CA ASP A 199 -5.75 -39.43 -28.94
C ASP A 199 -6.66 -38.43 -29.67
N ALA A 200 -6.59 -38.41 -31.00
CA ALA A 200 -7.41 -37.52 -31.84
C ALA A 200 -8.79 -38.14 -32.16
N SER A 201 -9.18 -39.22 -31.48
CA SER A 201 -10.50 -39.82 -31.64
C SER A 201 -11.62 -38.83 -31.30
N PRO A 202 -12.76 -38.86 -32.01
CA PRO A 202 -13.88 -37.97 -31.75
C PRO A 202 -14.42 -38.07 -30.31
N GLU A 203 -14.31 -39.24 -29.68
CA GLU A 203 -14.73 -39.47 -28.29
C GLU A 203 -13.82 -38.73 -27.30
N TYR A 204 -12.49 -38.85 -27.45
CA TYR A 204 -11.54 -38.12 -26.62
C TYR A 204 -11.70 -36.61 -26.81
N MET A 205 -11.80 -36.15 -28.05
CA MET A 205 -12.00 -34.74 -28.35
C MET A 205 -13.33 -34.21 -27.81
N GLY A 206 -14.40 -35.01 -27.85
CA GLY A 206 -15.68 -34.70 -27.23
C GLY A 206 -15.56 -34.54 -25.71
N LYS A 207 -14.86 -35.46 -25.04
CA LYS A 207 -14.59 -35.37 -23.60
C LYS A 207 -13.74 -34.15 -23.24
N LEU A 208 -12.70 -33.86 -24.03
CA LEU A 208 -11.84 -32.70 -23.85
C LEU A 208 -12.62 -31.39 -23.98
N ARG A 209 -13.55 -31.29 -24.94
CA ARG A 209 -14.46 -30.13 -25.08
C ARG A 209 -15.33 -29.95 -23.84
N THR A 210 -15.89 -31.03 -23.30
CA THR A 210 -16.67 -30.97 -22.04
C THR A 210 -15.81 -30.47 -20.88
N LEU A 211 -14.60 -30.99 -20.70
CA LEU A 211 -13.70 -30.56 -19.64
C LEU A 211 -13.28 -29.08 -19.77
N ILE A 212 -12.96 -28.61 -20.98
CA ILE A 212 -12.60 -27.20 -21.22
C ILE A 212 -13.79 -26.28 -20.98
N LYS A 213 -15.01 -26.74 -21.30
CA LYS A 213 -16.23 -26.01 -20.98
C LYS A 213 -16.43 -25.91 -19.47
N GLU A 214 -16.26 -27.02 -18.73
CA GLU A 214 -16.33 -27.04 -17.27
C GLU A 214 -15.28 -26.11 -16.64
N GLU A 215 -14.05 -26.10 -17.17
CA GLU A 215 -12.98 -25.20 -16.72
C GLU A 215 -13.29 -23.73 -17.01
N SER A 216 -13.84 -23.43 -18.17
CA SER A 216 -14.31 -22.06 -18.51
C SER A 216 -15.44 -21.61 -17.59
N GLU A 217 -16.38 -22.49 -17.24
CA GLU A 217 -17.42 -22.20 -16.27
C GLU A 217 -16.84 -21.99 -14.85
N ALA A 218 -15.81 -22.75 -14.47
CA ALA A 218 -15.09 -22.56 -13.22
C ALA A 218 -14.27 -21.26 -13.19
N PHE A 219 -13.71 -20.85 -14.33
CA PHE A 219 -13.03 -19.58 -14.51
C PHE A 219 -13.97 -18.40 -14.31
N GLU A 220 -15.14 -18.38 -14.96
CA GLU A 220 -16.12 -17.31 -14.74
C GLU A 220 -16.58 -17.23 -13.29
N LYS A 221 -16.79 -18.38 -12.63
CA LYS A 221 -17.10 -18.41 -11.18
C LYS A 221 -15.99 -17.83 -10.32
N ARG A 222 -14.72 -18.13 -10.64
CA ARG A 222 -13.55 -17.53 -9.97
C ARG A 222 -13.54 -16.02 -10.17
N LYS A 223 -13.73 -15.56 -11.40
CA LYS A 223 -13.81 -14.14 -11.76
C LYS A 223 -14.91 -13.43 -10.96
N GLU A 224 -16.13 -13.94 -11.00
CA GLU A 224 -17.26 -13.39 -10.23
C GLU A 224 -16.97 -13.36 -8.73
N HIS A 225 -16.42 -14.44 -8.17
CA HIS A 225 -16.07 -14.49 -6.75
C HIS A 225 -15.01 -13.43 -6.40
N PHE A 226 -13.93 -13.38 -7.18
CA PHE A 226 -12.84 -12.41 -7.01
C PHE A 226 -13.31 -10.97 -7.19
N LEU A 227 -14.31 -10.69 -8.02
CA LEU A 227 -14.87 -9.35 -8.21
C LEU A 227 -16.02 -9.06 -7.24
N GLY A 228 -16.35 -9.95 -6.31
CA GLY A 228 -17.37 -9.74 -5.29
C GLY A 228 -16.79 -9.20 -3.97
N ALA A 229 -17.51 -8.30 -3.30
CA ALA A 229 -17.12 -7.74 -1.99
C ALA A 229 -16.82 -8.81 -0.90
N VAL A 230 -17.30 -10.03 -1.10
CA VAL A 230 -17.10 -11.17 -0.19
C VAL A 230 -15.71 -11.81 -0.29
N PHE A 231 -14.98 -11.61 -1.39
CA PHE A 231 -13.63 -12.16 -1.54
C PHE A 231 -12.69 -11.58 -0.49
N ARG A 232 -11.91 -12.44 0.15
CA ARG A 232 -10.88 -12.08 1.12
C ARG A 232 -9.55 -12.63 0.63
N LYS A 233 -8.53 -11.78 0.53
CA LYS A 233 -7.19 -12.20 0.08
C LYS A 233 -6.54 -13.19 1.05
N GLU A 234 -6.94 -13.18 2.32
CA GLU A 234 -6.50 -14.11 3.37
C GLU A 234 -7.26 -15.44 3.32
N ALA A 235 -8.44 -15.46 2.73
CA ALA A 235 -9.26 -16.66 2.57
C ALA A 235 -9.96 -16.64 1.20
N PRO A 236 -9.22 -16.90 0.09
CA PRO A 236 -9.73 -16.79 -1.27
C PRO A 236 -10.94 -17.69 -1.56
N GLY A 237 -11.13 -18.75 -0.77
CA GLY A 237 -12.23 -19.69 -0.89
C GLY A 237 -11.88 -20.92 -1.74
N PRO A 238 -12.78 -21.92 -1.79
CA PRO A 238 -12.53 -23.22 -2.42
C PRO A 238 -12.50 -23.18 -3.96
N LEU A 239 -12.90 -22.05 -4.56
CA LEU A 239 -12.81 -21.87 -6.01
C LEU A 239 -11.38 -21.59 -6.48
N PHE A 240 -10.45 -21.33 -5.55
CA PHE A 240 -9.07 -20.98 -5.86
C PHE A 240 -8.13 -22.09 -5.40
N PRO A 241 -6.94 -22.18 -6.01
CA PRO A 241 -5.88 -23.09 -5.55
C PRO A 241 -5.61 -22.93 -4.05
N SER A 242 -5.46 -24.05 -3.34
CA SER A 242 -5.31 -24.05 -1.88
C SER A 242 -4.03 -23.37 -1.39
N ASP A 243 -3.03 -23.25 -2.25
CA ASP A 243 -1.77 -22.55 -2.00
C ASP A 243 -1.91 -21.01 -2.02
N TRP A 244 -3.05 -20.48 -2.49
CA TRP A 244 -3.34 -19.05 -2.40
C TRP A 244 -3.67 -18.62 -0.98
N ALA A 245 -4.23 -19.52 -0.16
CA ALA A 245 -4.45 -19.24 1.24
C ALA A 245 -3.08 -19.17 1.96
N PRO A 246 -2.81 -18.12 2.76
CA PRO A 246 -1.57 -18.02 3.50
C PRO A 246 -1.40 -19.26 4.40
N ALA A 247 -0.22 -19.88 4.35
CA ALA A 247 0.08 -21.10 5.10
C ALA A 247 -0.07 -20.97 6.63
N HIS A 248 -0.19 -19.72 7.13
CA HIS A 248 -0.44 -19.38 8.51
C HIS A 248 -1.66 -18.46 8.60
N GLU A 249 -2.80 -19.03 8.95
CA GLU A 249 -3.99 -18.27 9.30
C GLU A 249 -3.78 -17.68 10.71
N LEU A 250 -3.07 -16.56 10.78
CA LEU A 250 -3.03 -15.78 12.02
C LEU A 250 -4.42 -15.17 12.17
N MET A 251 -5.25 -15.78 13.02
CA MET A 251 -6.58 -15.31 13.42
C MET A 251 -6.47 -13.96 14.15
N HIS A 252 -6.07 -12.91 13.42
CA HIS A 252 -6.31 -11.55 13.81
C HIS A 252 -7.80 -11.35 13.58
N GLY A 253 -8.55 -11.15 14.66
CA GLY A 253 -9.98 -10.84 14.61
C GLY A 253 -10.27 -9.48 13.97
N GLN A 254 -9.76 -9.24 12.76
CA GLN A 254 -10.17 -8.12 11.93
C GLN A 254 -11.63 -8.36 11.58
N ALA A 255 -12.50 -7.54 12.15
CA ALA A 255 -13.90 -7.49 11.75
C ALA A 255 -13.95 -7.36 10.22
N ALA A 256 -14.81 -8.19 9.61
CA ALA A 256 -14.97 -8.23 8.17
C ALA A 256 -15.17 -6.82 7.63
N ARG A 257 -14.21 -6.31 6.84
CA ARG A 257 -14.33 -5.00 6.19
C ARG A 257 -15.47 -5.07 5.19
N GLU A 258 -16.45 -4.20 5.34
CA GLU A 258 -17.50 -4.01 4.36
C GLU A 258 -16.90 -3.26 3.16
N LEU A 259 -17.01 -3.84 1.97
CA LEU A 259 -16.47 -3.28 0.73
C LEU A 259 -17.64 -2.82 -0.14
N HIS A 260 -17.55 -1.60 -0.65
CA HIS A 260 -18.60 -1.00 -1.49
C HIS A 260 -18.11 -0.85 -2.92
N LEU A 261 -18.79 -1.48 -3.88
CA LEU A 261 -18.42 -1.44 -5.31
C LEU A 261 -18.65 -0.03 -5.88
N LEU A 262 -17.64 0.50 -6.56
CA LEU A 262 -17.66 1.81 -7.22
C LEU A 262 -17.70 1.63 -8.74
N GLU A 263 -18.87 1.81 -9.35
CA GLU A 263 -19.05 1.64 -10.79
C GLU A 263 -18.40 2.79 -11.59
N GLY A 264 -17.82 2.48 -12.77
CA GLY A 264 -17.32 3.51 -13.71
C GLY A 264 -15.97 4.15 -13.41
N HIS A 265 -15.26 3.72 -12.36
CA HIS A 265 -14.00 4.35 -11.92
C HIS A 265 -12.73 3.76 -12.56
N GLY A 266 -12.83 2.67 -13.33
CA GLY A 266 -11.69 1.92 -13.85
C GLY A 266 -10.68 2.76 -14.66
N MET A 267 -11.15 3.53 -15.65
CA MET A 267 -10.23 4.27 -16.54
C MET A 267 -9.33 5.30 -15.83
N ARG A 268 -9.71 5.77 -14.64
CA ARG A 268 -8.95 6.79 -13.90
C ARG A 268 -7.82 6.19 -13.06
N MET A 269 -7.94 4.92 -12.68
CA MET A 269 -7.00 4.26 -11.76
C MET A 269 -5.73 3.74 -12.46
N GLU A 270 -5.75 3.56 -13.79
CA GLU A 270 -4.62 2.98 -14.55
C GLU A 270 -3.27 3.67 -14.26
N ARG A 271 -3.26 5.00 -14.07
CA ARG A 271 -2.04 5.74 -13.76
C ARG A 271 -1.50 5.44 -12.37
N MET A 272 -2.40 5.26 -11.39
CA MET A 272 -2.03 4.94 -10.02
C MET A 272 -1.51 3.51 -9.91
N LEU A 273 -2.10 2.57 -10.66
CA LEU A 273 -1.65 1.18 -10.70
C LEU A 273 -0.21 1.03 -11.20
N LYS A 274 0.24 1.87 -12.13
CA LYS A 274 1.62 1.87 -12.62
C LYS A 274 2.67 2.17 -11.54
N THR A 275 2.27 2.84 -10.46
CA THR A 275 3.15 3.19 -9.34
C THR A 275 2.85 2.40 -8.07
N ALA A 276 1.68 1.75 -8.00
CA ALA A 276 1.25 0.99 -6.84
C ALA A 276 1.83 -0.44 -6.91
N THR A 277 2.18 -0.99 -5.75
CA THR A 277 2.55 -2.41 -5.63
C THR A 277 1.30 -3.20 -5.21
N PRO A 278 0.96 -4.31 -5.88
CA PRO A 278 -0.19 -5.10 -5.50
C PRO A 278 0.03 -5.75 -4.12
N VAL A 279 -0.98 -5.67 -3.25
CA VAL A 279 -0.99 -6.37 -1.94
C VAL A 279 -1.37 -7.84 -2.06
N PHE A 280 -1.96 -8.20 -3.21
CA PHE A 280 -2.25 -9.57 -3.61
C PHE A 280 -1.90 -9.70 -5.08
N ASP A 281 -1.05 -10.66 -5.43
CA ASP A 281 -0.72 -11.01 -6.81
C ASP A 281 -0.56 -12.52 -6.89
N ARG A 282 -1.52 -13.17 -7.54
CA ARG A 282 -1.56 -14.62 -7.70
C ARG A 282 -1.99 -14.99 -9.12
N ALA A 283 -1.42 -16.08 -9.63
CA ALA A 283 -1.76 -16.63 -10.93
C ALA A 283 -2.54 -17.94 -10.76
N ALA A 284 -3.59 -18.12 -11.55
CA ALA A 284 -4.30 -19.39 -11.66
C ALA A 284 -3.59 -20.32 -12.66
N GLU A 285 -4.01 -21.59 -12.71
CA GLU A 285 -3.40 -22.63 -13.56
C GLU A 285 -3.44 -22.30 -15.06
N ASP A 286 -4.42 -21.50 -15.48
CA ASP A 286 -4.58 -20.97 -16.83
C ASP A 286 -3.68 -19.76 -17.14
N GLY A 287 -2.82 -19.36 -16.19
CA GLY A 287 -1.95 -18.20 -16.30
C GLY A 287 -2.61 -16.86 -16.05
N THR A 288 -3.92 -16.83 -15.76
CA THR A 288 -4.62 -15.58 -15.43
C THR A 288 -4.15 -15.05 -14.09
N LYS A 289 -3.72 -13.79 -14.05
CA LYS A 289 -3.29 -13.13 -12.82
C LYS A 289 -4.42 -12.30 -12.21
N PHE A 290 -4.60 -12.49 -10.92
CA PHE A 290 -5.58 -11.82 -10.08
C PHE A 290 -4.79 -10.91 -9.13
N ARG A 291 -5.01 -9.60 -9.22
CA ARG A 291 -4.29 -8.66 -8.36
C ARG A 291 -5.22 -7.74 -7.59
N ILE A 292 -4.81 -7.43 -6.37
CA ILE A 292 -5.47 -6.44 -5.52
C ILE A 292 -4.45 -5.37 -5.16
N TYR A 293 -4.81 -4.12 -5.40
CA TYR A 293 -4.06 -2.94 -5.00
C TYR A 293 -4.83 -2.19 -3.93
N GLU A 294 -4.14 -1.78 -2.88
CA GLU A 294 -4.69 -0.86 -1.88
C GLU A 294 -4.13 0.53 -2.15
N VAL A 295 -4.98 1.46 -2.58
CA VAL A 295 -4.61 2.84 -2.91
C VAL A 295 -5.43 3.77 -2.02
N GLY A 296 -4.84 4.18 -0.90
CA GLY A 296 -5.55 4.96 0.11
C GLY A 296 -6.68 4.15 0.76
N SER A 297 -7.92 4.62 0.62
CA SER A 297 -9.11 3.90 1.09
C SER A 297 -9.76 3.04 -0.01
N LEU A 298 -9.12 2.89 -1.17
CA LEU A 298 -9.65 2.09 -2.27
C LEU A 298 -8.95 0.73 -2.36
N GLU A 299 -9.74 -0.29 -2.67
CA GLU A 299 -9.26 -1.60 -3.10
C GLU A 299 -9.55 -1.77 -4.59
N VAL A 300 -8.51 -1.76 -5.41
CA VAL A 300 -8.63 -1.94 -6.86
C VAL A 300 -8.27 -3.38 -7.20
N ARG A 301 -9.22 -4.09 -7.82
CA ARG A 301 -9.03 -5.47 -8.29
C ARG A 301 -8.83 -5.49 -9.78
N THR A 302 -7.76 -6.13 -10.22
CA THR A 302 -7.43 -6.28 -11.64
C THR A 302 -7.33 -7.74 -12.03
N LEU A 303 -7.58 -7.97 -13.31
CA LEU A 303 -7.40 -9.26 -13.96
C LEU A 303 -6.44 -9.06 -15.13
N GLN A 304 -5.52 -9.99 -15.30
CA GLN A 304 -4.66 -10.03 -16.47
C GLN A 304 -4.70 -11.45 -17.02
N GLU A 305 -5.39 -11.63 -18.13
CA GLU A 305 -5.32 -12.87 -18.90
C GLU A 305 -3.88 -13.11 -19.37
N HIS A 306 -3.55 -14.37 -19.67
CA HIS A 306 -2.23 -14.71 -20.16
C HIS A 306 -1.85 -13.91 -21.42
N ASP A 307 -0.70 -13.25 -21.41
CA ASP A 307 -0.24 -12.26 -22.41
C ASP A 307 -1.19 -11.08 -22.68
N GLY A 308 -2.26 -10.95 -21.90
CA GLY A 308 -3.19 -9.84 -21.93
C GLY A 308 -2.66 -8.60 -21.22
N ASN A 309 -3.30 -7.47 -21.50
CA ASN A 309 -3.10 -6.28 -20.67
C ASN A 309 -3.79 -6.48 -19.33
N GLU A 310 -3.24 -5.88 -18.28
CA GLU A 310 -3.93 -5.81 -17.00
C GLU A 310 -5.14 -4.88 -17.12
N GLU A 311 -6.31 -5.40 -16.78
CA GLU A 311 -7.57 -4.68 -16.82
C GLU A 311 -8.14 -4.51 -15.41
N ILE A 312 -8.61 -3.29 -15.12
CA ILE A 312 -9.30 -3.02 -13.85
C ILE A 312 -10.71 -3.59 -13.95
N ALA A 313 -10.95 -4.61 -13.13
CA ALA A 313 -12.18 -5.37 -13.17
C ALA A 313 -13.17 -4.94 -12.08
N ALA A 314 -12.68 -4.48 -10.91
CA ALA A 314 -13.51 -3.89 -9.87
C ALA A 314 -12.74 -2.85 -9.03
N VAL A 315 -13.45 -1.87 -8.48
CA VAL A 315 -12.92 -0.90 -7.53
C VAL A 315 -13.87 -0.86 -6.34
N PHE A 316 -13.34 -0.99 -5.13
CA PHE A 316 -14.10 -0.91 -3.90
C PHE A 316 -13.62 0.24 -3.01
N SER A 317 -14.53 0.83 -2.25
CA SER A 317 -14.15 1.60 -1.06
C SER A 317 -14.04 0.67 0.15
N THR A 318 -12.96 0.81 0.91
CA THR A 318 -12.67 0.06 2.14
C THR A 318 -13.16 0.77 3.41
N ARG A 319 -13.64 2.01 3.29
CA ARG A 319 -14.14 2.74 4.45
C ARG A 319 -15.48 2.14 4.84
N ALA A 320 -15.58 1.74 6.10
CA ALA A 320 -16.86 1.38 6.68
C ALA A 320 -17.83 2.53 6.44
N LEU A 321 -18.93 2.27 5.72
CA LEU A 321 -20.03 3.22 5.65
C LEU A 321 -20.32 3.61 7.09
N ARG A 322 -20.19 4.90 7.38
CA ARG A 322 -20.70 5.37 8.65
C ARG A 322 -22.17 5.00 8.64
N PRO A 323 -22.68 4.34 9.69
CA PRO A 323 -24.09 4.00 9.76
C PRO A 323 -24.83 5.28 9.46
N GLU A 324 -25.60 5.29 8.36
CA GLU A 324 -26.43 6.42 7.99
C GLU A 324 -27.11 6.85 9.28
N ARG A 325 -26.79 8.05 9.77
CA ARG A 325 -27.54 8.62 10.89
C ARG A 325 -28.95 8.79 10.34
N ALA A 326 -29.79 7.78 10.59
CA ALA A 326 -31.07 7.56 9.96
C ALA A 326 -31.82 8.88 9.90
N ALA A 327 -31.86 9.49 8.70
CA ALA A 327 -32.33 10.83 8.35
C ALA A 327 -33.10 11.56 9.46
N ALA A 328 -32.40 11.95 10.52
CA ALA A 328 -33.02 12.45 11.74
C ALA A 328 -33.33 13.94 11.58
N GLY A 329 -34.15 14.26 10.57
CA GLY A 329 -34.63 15.60 10.27
C GLY A 329 -33.55 16.59 9.82
N ASP A 330 -33.86 17.34 8.76
CA ASP A 330 -33.10 18.47 8.19
C ASP A 330 -32.80 19.63 9.17
N LYS A 331 -33.03 19.46 10.48
CA LYS A 331 -32.94 20.51 11.49
C LYS A 331 -31.56 20.69 12.11
N GLN A 332 -30.56 19.91 11.70
CA GLN A 332 -29.23 19.89 12.31
C GLN A 332 -28.11 20.43 11.39
N GLU A 333 -28.39 21.37 10.47
CA GLU A 333 -27.30 22.13 9.78
C GLU A 333 -26.86 23.37 10.59
N ALA A 334 -27.75 23.93 11.43
CA ALA A 334 -27.59 25.27 12.00
C ALA A 334 -26.49 25.44 13.08
N GLY A 335 -25.89 24.35 13.56
CA GLY A 335 -24.84 24.39 14.60
C GLY A 335 -23.50 23.81 14.15
N GLU A 336 -23.43 23.31 12.91
CA GLU A 336 -22.26 22.58 12.44
C GLU A 336 -21.19 23.54 11.92
N THR A 337 -19.98 23.44 12.46
CA THR A 337 -18.86 24.33 12.12
C THR A 337 -17.81 23.60 11.30
N VAL A 338 -17.25 24.27 10.30
CA VAL A 338 -16.14 23.75 9.48
C VAL A 338 -14.87 23.67 10.34
N VAL A 339 -14.29 22.48 10.47
CA VAL A 339 -12.98 22.26 11.12
C VAL A 339 -11.84 22.20 10.13
N ARG A 340 -12.07 21.71 8.91
CA ARG A 340 -11.04 21.67 7.86
C ARG A 340 -11.66 21.91 6.49
N ALA A 341 -10.95 22.61 5.63
CA ALA A 341 -11.31 22.77 4.23
C ALA A 341 -10.15 22.40 3.33
N THR A 342 -10.41 21.62 2.29
CA THR A 342 -9.39 21.14 1.35
C THR A 342 -9.87 21.36 -0.08
N GLN A 343 -9.08 22.07 -0.88
CA GLN A 343 -9.34 22.28 -2.30
C GLN A 343 -8.64 21.20 -3.12
N PHE A 344 -9.38 20.58 -4.03
CA PHE A 344 -8.90 19.55 -4.93
C PHE A 344 -9.01 20.00 -6.38
N VAL A 345 -8.09 19.47 -7.21
CA VAL A 345 -8.18 19.53 -8.67
C VAL A 345 -8.17 18.11 -9.23
N GLU A 346 -9.13 17.81 -10.09
CA GLU A 346 -9.29 16.51 -10.74
C GLU A 346 -9.20 16.71 -12.25
N GLY A 347 -8.25 16.04 -12.89
CA GLY A 347 -8.14 16.03 -14.35
C GLY A 347 -8.84 14.81 -14.92
N THR A 348 -9.80 14.98 -15.82
CA THR A 348 -10.27 13.84 -16.63
C THR A 348 -9.20 13.45 -17.65
N LEU A 349 -8.73 12.21 -17.57
CA LEU A 349 -7.90 11.63 -18.61
C LEU A 349 -8.75 11.48 -19.89
N MET A 350 -8.52 12.38 -20.85
CA MET A 350 -8.92 12.13 -22.22
C MET A 350 -8.01 11.03 -22.79
N SER A 351 -8.61 9.96 -23.31
CA SER A 351 -7.89 8.91 -24.03
C SER A 351 -7.04 9.54 -25.12
N THR A 352 -5.73 9.32 -25.06
CA THR A 352 -4.68 10.02 -25.85
C THR A 352 -4.71 9.74 -27.35
N LYS A 353 -5.67 8.94 -27.84
CA LYS A 353 -5.70 8.52 -29.25
C LYS A 353 -6.24 9.58 -30.22
N ASP A 354 -6.85 10.66 -29.74
CA ASP A 354 -7.48 11.65 -30.61
C ASP A 354 -6.93 13.07 -30.36
N THR A 355 -5.89 13.44 -31.12
CA THR A 355 -5.20 14.74 -31.02
C THR A 355 -6.05 15.96 -31.42
N LYS A 356 -7.29 15.74 -31.88
CA LYS A 356 -8.21 16.81 -32.29
C LYS A 356 -9.24 17.20 -31.23
N ARG A 357 -9.26 16.54 -30.07
CA ARG A 357 -10.25 16.83 -29.03
C ARG A 357 -9.86 17.99 -28.11
N PRO A 358 -10.85 18.73 -27.58
CA PRO A 358 -10.62 19.84 -26.67
C PRO A 358 -9.82 19.42 -25.43
N PRO A 359 -9.17 20.39 -24.74
CA PRO A 359 -8.39 20.13 -23.53
C PRO A 359 -9.19 19.33 -22.50
N ALA A 360 -8.47 18.52 -21.72
CA ALA A 360 -9.02 17.71 -20.63
C ALA A 360 -9.97 18.52 -19.75
N ASP A 361 -11.13 17.97 -19.39
CA ASP A 361 -12.08 18.64 -18.49
C ASP A 361 -11.49 18.61 -17.07
N VAL A 362 -10.92 19.73 -16.65
CA VAL A 362 -10.40 19.92 -15.30
C VAL A 362 -11.53 20.36 -14.38
N ARG A 363 -11.65 19.68 -13.24
CA ARG A 363 -12.66 19.92 -12.23
C ARG A 363 -12.01 20.41 -10.95
N PHE A 364 -12.60 21.43 -10.35
CA PHE A 364 -12.14 22.01 -9.10
C PHE A 364 -13.28 21.93 -8.11
N TYR A 365 -13.01 21.35 -6.94
CA TYR A 365 -14.00 21.22 -5.88
C TYR A 365 -13.35 21.46 -4.52
N VAL A 366 -14.18 21.79 -3.54
CA VAL A 366 -13.76 22.02 -2.17
C VAL A 366 -14.49 21.03 -1.28
N VAL A 367 -13.74 20.39 -0.38
CA VAL A 367 -14.26 19.48 0.63
C VAL A 367 -14.12 20.15 1.98
N PHE A 368 -15.20 20.14 2.75
CA PHE A 368 -15.26 20.62 4.11
C PHE A 368 -15.47 19.45 5.05
N GLU A 369 -14.68 19.38 6.10
CA GLU A 369 -14.91 18.51 7.24
C GLU A 369 -15.42 19.37 8.39
N THR A 370 -16.40 18.84 9.11
CA THR A 370 -17.10 19.58 10.17
C THR A 370 -16.77 19.03 11.56
N SER A 371 -17.14 19.78 12.59
CA SER A 371 -16.93 19.39 13.99
C SER A 371 -17.72 18.13 14.40
N GLU A 372 -18.81 17.81 13.69
CA GLU A 372 -19.52 16.53 13.86
C GLU A 372 -18.90 15.39 13.05
N GLY A 373 -17.88 15.70 12.24
CA GLY A 373 -17.15 14.77 11.38
C GLY A 373 -17.82 14.51 10.04
N ASP A 374 -18.93 15.18 9.71
CA ASP A 374 -19.52 15.09 8.37
C ASP A 374 -18.63 15.76 7.34
N ILE A 375 -18.82 15.34 6.10
CA ILE A 375 -18.06 15.82 4.95
C ILE A 375 -19.01 16.48 3.98
N TYR A 376 -18.71 17.71 3.56
CA TYR A 376 -19.45 18.42 2.52
C TYR A 376 -18.54 18.64 1.33
N MET A 377 -19.06 18.43 0.13
CA MET A 377 -18.35 18.71 -1.11
C MET A 377 -19.13 19.74 -1.91
N THR A 378 -18.42 20.75 -2.42
CA THR A 378 -19.00 21.71 -3.36
C THR A 378 -18.16 21.88 -4.61
N GLU A 379 -18.83 21.97 -5.76
CA GLU A 379 -18.23 22.04 -7.08
C GLU A 379 -19.12 22.86 -8.03
N LYS A 380 -18.52 23.64 -8.94
CA LYS A 380 -19.24 24.25 -10.05
C LYS A 380 -19.09 23.41 -11.32
N VAL A 381 -20.19 22.80 -11.77
CA VAL A 381 -20.27 21.97 -12.99
C VAL A 381 -21.12 22.70 -14.03
N GLY A 382 -20.46 23.36 -14.97
CA GLY A 382 -21.13 24.26 -15.91
C GLY A 382 -21.76 25.44 -15.18
N ASP A 383 -23.05 25.70 -15.42
CA ASP A 383 -23.80 26.78 -14.77
C ASP A 383 -24.43 26.37 -13.42
N ARG A 384 -24.16 25.14 -12.93
CA ARG A 384 -24.74 24.62 -11.69
C ARG A 384 -23.67 24.45 -10.62
N VAL A 385 -23.97 24.85 -9.40
CA VAL A 385 -23.20 24.48 -8.21
C VAL A 385 -23.81 23.21 -7.64
N MET A 386 -22.99 22.18 -7.48
CA MET A 386 -23.34 20.96 -6.78
C MET A 386 -22.88 21.08 -5.34
N TRP A 387 -23.79 20.84 -4.41
CA TRP A 387 -23.52 20.78 -2.97
C TRP A 387 -23.99 19.41 -2.48
N ALA A 388 -23.08 18.61 -1.92
CA ALA A 388 -23.37 17.26 -1.48
C ALA A 388 -22.83 17.01 -0.07
N ARG A 389 -23.69 16.50 0.83
CA ARG A 389 -23.30 16.02 2.15
C ARG A 389 -22.97 14.53 2.04
N ASN A 390 -21.83 14.15 2.60
CA ASN A 390 -21.26 12.80 2.61
C ASN A 390 -21.37 12.10 1.24
N PRO A 391 -20.77 12.65 0.17
CA PRO A 391 -20.86 12.04 -1.15
C PRO A 391 -20.21 10.64 -1.12
N GLU A 392 -20.95 9.62 -1.54
CA GLU A 392 -20.51 8.21 -1.51
C GLU A 392 -19.19 8.00 -2.28
N GLU A 393 -19.03 8.70 -3.40
CA GLU A 393 -17.87 8.58 -4.29
C GLU A 393 -16.70 9.50 -3.92
N LEU A 394 -16.80 10.29 -2.84
CA LEU A 394 -15.83 11.35 -2.56
C LEU A 394 -14.40 10.82 -2.41
N GLU A 395 -14.24 9.64 -1.83
CA GLU A 395 -12.90 9.05 -1.63
C GLU A 395 -12.27 8.56 -2.92
N ALA A 396 -13.09 7.92 -3.76
CA ALA A 396 -12.69 7.49 -5.09
C ALA A 396 -12.22 8.68 -5.91
N ARG A 397 -12.98 9.77 -5.79
CA ARG A 397 -12.70 11.05 -6.42
C ARG A 397 -11.44 11.73 -5.86
N ASN A 398 -11.27 11.77 -4.54
CA ASN A 398 -10.09 12.35 -3.89
C ASN A 398 -8.82 11.59 -4.26
N SER A 399 -8.90 10.26 -4.39
CA SER A 399 -7.77 9.43 -4.83
C SER A 399 -7.35 9.72 -6.28
N CYS A 400 -8.30 10.13 -7.14
CA CYS A 400 -8.01 10.59 -8.49
C CYS A 400 -7.53 12.05 -8.56
N ALA A 401 -7.70 12.81 -7.48
CA ALA A 401 -7.49 14.24 -7.48
C ALA A 401 -6.16 14.62 -6.82
N LYS A 402 -5.64 15.78 -7.23
CA LYS A 402 -4.51 16.40 -6.56
C LYS A 402 -5.04 17.37 -5.51
N THR A 403 -4.56 17.23 -4.28
CA THR A 403 -4.77 18.23 -3.23
C THR A 403 -3.99 19.49 -3.60
N MET A 404 -4.69 20.63 -3.72
CA MET A 404 -4.08 21.92 -4.03
C MET A 404 -3.65 22.66 -2.77
N ARG A 405 -4.53 22.68 -1.76
CA ARG A 405 -4.32 23.35 -0.48
C ARG A 405 -5.32 22.84 0.56
N SER A 406 -4.95 22.92 1.83
CA SER A 406 -5.79 22.58 2.97
C SER A 406 -5.58 23.59 4.10
N VAL A 407 -6.63 23.89 4.85
CA VAL A 407 -6.62 24.82 5.98
C VAL A 407 -7.45 24.29 7.13
N GLU A 408 -6.93 24.41 8.34
CA GLU A 408 -7.64 24.13 9.59
C GLU A 408 -8.49 25.36 9.97
N CYS A 409 -9.80 25.16 10.05
CA CYS A 409 -10.83 26.16 10.30
C CYS A 409 -11.44 26.06 11.71
N GLY A 410 -11.04 25.07 12.52
CA GLY A 410 -11.72 24.74 13.78
C GLY A 410 -11.83 25.88 14.81
N SER A 411 -10.92 26.85 14.78
CA SER A 411 -10.95 28.03 15.65
C SER A 411 -11.84 29.17 15.14
N LEU A 412 -12.26 29.14 13.88
CA LEU A 412 -12.97 30.25 13.23
C LEU A 412 -14.47 30.23 13.49
N GLY A 413 -15.02 29.08 13.89
CA GLY A 413 -16.45 28.92 14.15
C GLY A 413 -17.33 29.24 12.92
N ILE A 414 -16.82 29.01 11.71
CA ILE A 414 -17.55 29.23 10.46
C ILE A 414 -18.59 28.13 10.32
N SER A 415 -19.87 28.50 10.25
CA SER A 415 -20.93 27.51 10.10
C SER A 415 -21.02 27.01 8.66
N ILE A 416 -21.44 25.76 8.48
CA ILE A 416 -21.66 25.21 7.13
C ILE A 416 -22.77 25.98 6.38
N VAL A 417 -23.72 26.55 7.11
CA VAL A 417 -24.79 27.41 6.58
C VAL A 417 -24.23 28.69 5.95
N ASP A 418 -23.22 29.31 6.56
CA ASP A 418 -22.55 30.49 6.01
C ASP A 418 -21.85 30.15 4.69
N VAL A 419 -21.19 29.00 4.62
CA VAL A 419 -20.51 28.50 3.40
C VAL A 419 -21.51 28.19 2.30
N LYS A 420 -22.63 27.56 2.63
CA LYS A 420 -23.71 27.24 1.69
C LYS A 420 -24.33 28.51 1.09
N LYS A 421 -24.60 29.52 1.92
CA LYS A 421 -25.11 30.83 1.47
C LYS A 421 -24.14 31.50 0.49
N LEU A 422 -22.83 31.45 0.76
CA LEU A 422 -21.83 31.95 -0.18
C LEU A 422 -21.86 31.20 -1.52
N CYS A 423 -22.02 29.87 -1.48
CA CYS A 423 -22.15 29.07 -2.69
C CYS A 423 -23.39 29.45 -3.52
N GLU A 424 -24.50 29.78 -2.86
CA GLU A 424 -25.75 30.29 -3.48
C GLU A 424 -25.61 31.68 -4.09
N GLU A 425 -24.77 32.55 -3.52
CA GLU A 425 -24.48 33.86 -4.10
C GLU A 425 -23.67 33.74 -5.41
N GLU A 426 -22.75 32.78 -5.48
CA GLU A 426 -21.94 32.50 -6.68
C GLU A 426 -22.72 31.78 -7.80
N LEU A 427 -23.84 31.11 -7.47
CA LEU A 427 -24.76 30.48 -8.44
C LEU A 427 -25.31 31.49 -9.46
N ASN A 428 -25.46 32.75 -9.08
CA ASN A 428 -26.03 33.79 -9.94
C ASN A 428 -25.05 34.31 -11.01
N LYS A 429 -23.77 33.90 -10.98
CA LYS A 429 -22.77 34.32 -11.96
C LYS A 429 -22.70 33.31 -13.11
N PRO A 430 -23.18 33.65 -14.32
CA PRO A 430 -23.06 32.77 -15.47
C PRO A 430 -21.60 32.57 -15.80
N GLY A 431 -21.20 31.32 -16.04
CA GLY A 431 -19.80 31.02 -16.29
C GLY A 431 -19.55 29.53 -16.52
N ARG A 432 -19.13 29.17 -17.74
CA ARG A 432 -18.89 27.79 -18.18
C ARG A 432 -17.41 27.45 -18.34
N SER A 433 -16.54 28.45 -18.31
CA SER A 433 -15.11 28.28 -18.56
C SER A 433 -14.41 27.58 -17.39
N GLU A 434 -13.31 26.92 -17.68
CA GLU A 434 -12.45 26.29 -16.66
C GLU A 434 -11.97 27.30 -15.61
N ALA A 435 -11.60 28.51 -16.06
CA ALA A 435 -11.17 29.60 -15.19
C ALA A 435 -12.26 29.99 -14.18
N GLU A 436 -13.54 29.96 -14.57
CA GLU A 436 -14.65 30.27 -13.66
C GLU A 436 -14.87 29.17 -12.61
N ARG A 437 -14.64 27.89 -12.96
CA ARG A 437 -14.73 26.78 -11.99
C ARG A 437 -13.57 26.83 -11.00
N ALA A 438 -12.35 27.09 -11.49
CA ALA A 438 -11.18 27.30 -10.65
C ALA A 438 -11.39 28.47 -9.69
N ARG A 439 -11.88 29.61 -10.22
CA ARG A 439 -12.21 30.81 -9.45
C ARG A 439 -13.30 30.55 -8.42
N TYR A 440 -14.34 29.79 -8.77
CA TYR A 440 -15.40 29.40 -7.83
C TYR A 440 -14.82 28.63 -6.65
N ALA A 441 -14.07 27.55 -6.92
CA ALA A 441 -13.48 26.73 -5.87
C ALA A 441 -12.48 27.55 -5.01
N GLU A 442 -11.72 28.45 -5.62
CA GLU A 442 -10.83 29.38 -4.92
C GLU A 442 -11.57 30.35 -4.01
N GLN A 443 -12.66 30.98 -4.49
CA GLN A 443 -13.44 31.92 -3.69
C GLN A 443 -14.07 31.24 -2.49
N VAL A 444 -14.66 30.07 -2.72
CA VAL A 444 -15.29 29.26 -1.68
C VAL A 444 -14.25 28.79 -0.64
N TYR A 445 -13.09 28.30 -1.09
CA TYR A 445 -11.98 27.95 -0.19
C TYR A 445 -11.47 29.17 0.58
N SER A 446 -11.30 30.31 -0.09
CA SER A 446 -10.78 31.52 0.55
C SER A 446 -11.73 32.04 1.63
N ALA A 447 -13.04 31.90 1.44
CA ALA A 447 -14.03 32.34 2.43
C ALA A 447 -13.95 31.62 3.78
N VAL A 448 -13.44 30.39 3.80
CA VAL A 448 -13.26 29.61 5.04
C VAL A 448 -11.87 29.74 5.65
N GLN A 449 -10.95 30.48 5.02
CA GLN A 449 -9.65 30.78 5.62
C GLN A 449 -9.79 31.70 6.83
N PRO A 450 -8.77 31.75 7.72
CA PRO A 450 -8.70 32.78 8.74
C PRO A 450 -8.93 34.16 8.16
N ALA A 451 -9.68 35.03 8.87
CA ALA A 451 -10.02 36.36 8.38
C ALA A 451 -8.76 37.14 7.97
N TRP A 452 -7.65 36.88 8.66
CA TRP A 452 -6.40 37.54 8.33
C TRP A 452 -5.80 37.21 6.93
N GLN A 453 -6.22 36.10 6.33
CA GLN A 453 -5.83 35.66 4.98
C GLN A 453 -6.83 36.09 3.91
N ARG A 454 -8.04 36.51 4.31
CA ARG A 454 -9.10 36.91 3.39
C ARG A 454 -8.91 38.35 2.92
N SER A 455 -9.32 38.61 1.67
CA SER A 455 -9.45 39.97 1.18
C SER A 455 -10.59 40.69 1.91
N TRP A 456 -10.53 42.02 1.97
CA TRP A 456 -11.55 42.82 2.64
C TRP A 456 -12.98 42.52 2.15
N ALA A 457 -13.14 42.23 0.85
CA ALA A 457 -14.41 41.88 0.24
C ALA A 457 -15.01 40.56 0.78
N LEU A 458 -14.16 39.63 1.22
CA LEU A 458 -14.55 38.31 1.75
C LEU A 458 -14.65 38.26 3.28
N LEU A 459 -14.40 39.38 3.97
CA LEU A 459 -14.62 39.49 5.40
C LEU A 459 -16.11 39.61 5.72
N LEU A 460 -16.55 38.90 6.76
CA LEU A 460 -17.86 39.05 7.36
C LEU A 460 -17.99 40.44 8.01
N GLU A 461 -19.20 40.93 8.18
CA GLU A 461 -19.42 42.27 8.75
C GLU A 461 -18.86 42.40 10.17
N LYS A 462 -19.02 41.35 11.00
CA LYS A 462 -18.41 41.26 12.34
C LYS A 462 -16.88 41.35 12.30
N GLU A 463 -16.26 40.77 11.26
CA GLU A 463 -14.81 40.77 11.10
C GLU A 463 -14.33 42.12 10.59
N LYS A 464 -15.04 42.75 9.65
CA LYS A 464 -14.76 44.13 9.22
C LYS A 464 -14.82 45.10 10.41
N GLN A 465 -15.81 44.95 11.28
CA GLN A 465 -15.91 45.73 12.52
C GLN A 465 -14.74 45.47 13.47
N ALA A 466 -14.33 44.21 13.68
CA ALA A 466 -13.17 43.88 14.49
C ALA A 466 -11.86 44.47 13.89
N VAL A 467 -11.69 44.38 12.57
CA VAL A 467 -10.56 45.00 11.84
C VAL A 467 -10.58 46.53 11.98
N GLN A 468 -11.75 47.17 11.95
CA GLN A 468 -11.90 48.61 12.21
C GLN A 468 -11.55 48.98 13.65
N GLN A 469 -12.02 48.20 14.64
CA GLN A 469 -11.72 48.42 16.05
C GLN A 469 -10.24 48.24 16.38
N LEU A 470 -9.56 47.34 15.68
CA LEU A 470 -8.10 47.17 15.76
C LEU A 470 -7.32 48.27 15.01
N GLY A 471 -7.99 49.16 14.28
CA GLY A 471 -7.35 50.20 13.46
C GLY A 471 -6.63 49.64 12.22
N LEU A 472 -7.00 48.44 11.77
CA LEU A 472 -6.36 47.72 10.67
C LEU A 472 -7.11 47.86 9.33
N ALA A 473 -8.24 48.58 9.29
CA ALA A 473 -9.08 48.67 8.09
C ALA A 473 -8.35 49.24 6.86
N GLY A 474 -7.45 50.21 7.06
CA GLY A 474 -6.63 50.78 5.99
C GLY A 474 -5.67 49.75 5.37
N LEU A 475 -5.04 48.90 6.20
CA LEU A 475 -4.15 47.84 5.73
C LEU A 475 -4.88 46.76 4.93
N TRP A 476 -6.13 46.50 5.31
CA TRP A 476 -6.92 45.45 4.70
C TRP A 476 -7.48 45.85 3.33
N ALA A 477 -7.79 47.14 3.16
CA ALA A 477 -8.37 47.69 1.95
C ALA A 477 -7.33 47.95 0.85
N GLN A 478 -6.08 48.22 1.23
CA GLN A 478 -4.97 48.33 0.29
C GLN A 478 -4.36 46.94 0.09
N GLU A 479 -4.79 46.22 -0.94
CA GLU A 479 -4.25 44.90 -1.33
C GLU A 479 -2.72 44.90 -1.61
N SER A 480 -1.99 46.01 -1.43
CA SER A 480 -0.68 46.23 -2.06
C SER A 480 0.39 46.95 -1.24
N SER A 481 0.17 47.42 0.00
CA SER A 481 1.29 47.90 0.84
C SER A 481 0.82 48.13 2.28
N CYS A 482 1.59 47.59 3.23
CA CYS A 482 1.35 47.75 4.66
C CYS A 482 1.98 49.04 5.21
N GLU A 483 1.89 50.15 4.48
CA GLU A 483 2.36 51.45 4.98
C GLU A 483 1.33 52.05 5.95
N GLY A 484 1.34 51.57 7.20
CA GLY A 484 0.95 52.44 8.31
C GLY A 484 0.08 51.91 9.45
N ALA A 485 -0.23 50.61 9.58
CA ALA A 485 -1.00 50.16 10.75
C ALA A 485 -0.39 49.03 11.59
N SER A 486 -0.70 49.15 12.89
CA SER A 486 -0.26 48.39 14.06
C SER A 486 1.25 48.25 14.25
N ARG A 487 1.84 49.26 14.92
CA ARG A 487 3.13 49.14 15.61
C ARG A 487 3.07 48.20 16.82
N LEU A 488 1.87 47.74 17.19
CA LEU A 488 1.67 46.94 18.39
C LEU A 488 2.05 45.50 18.09
N SER A 489 3.09 45.06 18.80
CA SER A 489 3.36 43.65 19.03
C SER A 489 2.15 42.99 19.72
N TRP A 490 2.08 41.66 19.64
CA TRP A 490 1.02 40.91 20.31
C TRP A 490 0.93 41.19 21.82
N ASP A 491 2.07 41.44 22.46
CA ASP A 491 2.16 41.77 23.89
C ASP A 491 1.67 43.19 24.21
N GLU A 492 1.78 44.12 23.26
CA GLU A 492 1.29 45.49 23.40
C GLU A 492 -0.21 45.61 23.13
N LEU A 493 -0.84 44.58 22.55
CA LEU A 493 -2.29 44.52 22.49
C LEU A 493 -2.86 44.34 23.90
N ASP A 494 -3.86 45.13 24.26
CA ASP A 494 -4.65 44.82 25.45
C ASP A 494 -5.46 43.52 25.26
N GLU A 495 -6.05 43.00 26.35
CA GLU A 495 -6.78 41.74 26.24
C GLU A 495 -8.01 41.84 25.31
N ALA A 496 -8.67 43.00 25.23
CA ALA A 496 -9.80 43.18 24.32
C ALA A 496 -9.34 43.14 22.85
N GLN A 497 -8.22 43.78 22.53
CA GLN A 497 -7.60 43.74 21.22
C GLN A 497 -7.10 42.33 20.86
N ARG A 498 -6.51 41.59 21.80
CA ARG A 498 -6.15 40.18 21.58
C ARG A 498 -7.36 39.31 21.31
N GLN A 499 -8.48 39.52 22.02
CA GLN A 499 -9.72 38.80 21.74
C GLN A 499 -10.29 39.13 20.34
N LEU A 500 -10.26 40.40 19.93
CA LEU A 500 -10.61 40.79 18.56
C LEU A 500 -9.68 40.15 17.52
N ALA A 501 -8.37 40.15 17.77
CA ALA A 501 -7.39 39.50 16.88
C ALA A 501 -7.63 37.99 16.78
N ARG A 502 -7.88 37.32 17.91
CA ARG A 502 -8.27 35.89 17.95
C ARG A 502 -9.56 35.64 17.18
N SER A 503 -10.55 36.54 17.26
CA SER A 503 -11.79 36.43 16.48
C SER A 503 -11.59 36.55 14.96
N LEU A 504 -10.47 37.14 14.53
CA LEU A 504 -10.02 37.19 13.14
C LEU A 504 -9.12 36.00 12.75
N GLY A 505 -8.95 35.05 13.66
CA GLY A 505 -8.08 33.88 13.48
C GLY A 505 -6.58 34.19 13.62
N PHE A 506 -6.21 35.34 14.22
CA PHE A 506 -4.82 35.57 14.62
C PHE A 506 -4.52 34.87 15.94
N ASP A 507 -3.40 34.15 15.98
CA ASP A 507 -2.69 33.86 17.21
C ASP A 507 -1.42 34.73 17.29
N GLU A 508 -0.68 34.60 18.39
CA GLU A 508 0.58 35.32 18.62
C GLU A 508 1.58 35.14 17.46
N SER A 509 1.66 33.93 16.91
CA SER A 509 2.56 33.60 15.82
C SER A 509 2.12 34.20 14.49
N ALA A 510 0.81 34.20 14.20
CA ALA A 510 0.22 34.73 12.99
C ALA A 510 0.23 36.26 12.98
N TRP A 511 0.05 36.88 14.15
CA TRP A 511 0.18 38.34 14.30
C TRP A 511 1.58 38.81 13.94
N GLY A 512 2.60 38.11 14.44
CA GLY A 512 4.00 38.32 14.10
C GLY A 512 4.26 38.29 12.58
N LYS A 513 3.71 37.28 11.90
CA LYS A 513 3.93 37.01 10.47
C LYS A 513 3.23 37.97 9.51
N LYS A 514 2.17 38.68 9.92
CA LYS A 514 1.40 39.56 9.02
C LYS A 514 1.41 41.02 9.42
N VAL A 515 1.48 41.30 10.72
CA VAL A 515 1.36 42.65 11.29
C VAL A 515 2.71 43.18 11.74
N CYS A 516 3.61 42.31 12.22
CA CYS A 516 4.97 42.67 12.61
C CYS A 516 6.01 42.29 11.55
N TRP A 517 5.85 42.81 10.33
CA TRP A 517 7.02 42.97 9.48
C TRP A 517 7.78 44.20 9.99
N VAL A 518 8.86 43.96 10.74
CA VAL A 518 9.98 44.89 10.80
C VAL A 518 10.22 45.40 9.39
N ARG A 519 10.15 46.72 9.25
CA ARG A 519 10.19 47.53 8.03
C ARG A 519 11.25 47.09 7.01
N SER A 520 11.03 45.99 6.30
CA SER A 520 11.92 45.54 5.22
C SER A 520 11.83 46.42 3.98
N GLU A 521 10.93 47.40 3.96
CA GLU A 521 10.79 48.36 2.87
C GLU A 521 11.54 49.68 3.11
N LYS A 522 11.95 49.95 4.36
CA LYS A 522 12.74 51.15 4.62
C LYS A 522 14.15 50.97 4.07
N ARG A 523 14.50 51.78 3.08
CA ARG A 523 15.89 51.99 2.71
C ARG A 523 16.65 52.60 3.88
N TRP A 524 17.96 52.41 3.93
CA TRP A 524 18.89 52.92 4.92
C TRP A 524 18.77 54.43 5.06
N ALA A 525 18.56 55.12 3.93
CA ALA A 525 18.30 56.56 3.89
C ALA A 525 16.97 56.98 4.58
N GLN A 526 16.02 56.05 4.74
CA GLN A 526 14.74 56.26 5.41
C GLN A 526 14.76 55.86 6.89
N LEU A 527 15.86 55.27 7.36
CA LEU A 527 16.07 54.98 8.78
C LEU A 527 16.43 56.29 9.52
N THR A 528 15.78 56.51 10.65
CA THR A 528 16.18 57.53 11.63
C THR A 528 17.61 57.26 12.11
N GLU A 529 18.30 58.25 12.69
CA GLU A 529 19.66 58.02 13.17
C GLU A 529 19.71 56.93 14.26
N ALA A 530 18.70 56.87 15.13
CA ALA A 530 18.57 55.81 16.13
C ALA A 530 18.36 54.41 15.50
N GLU A 531 17.53 54.31 14.45
CA GLU A 531 17.39 53.05 13.70
C GLU A 531 18.70 52.67 13.00
N ARG A 532 19.47 53.63 12.47
CA ARG A 532 20.79 53.36 11.87
C ARG A 532 21.83 52.92 12.90
N GLU A 533 21.86 53.54 14.07
CA GLU A 533 22.70 53.08 15.18
C GLU A 533 22.33 51.67 15.64
N ALA A 534 21.04 51.39 15.79
CA ALA A 534 20.56 50.04 16.11
C ALA A 534 20.93 49.02 15.03
N ALA A 535 20.81 49.38 13.75
CA ALA A 535 21.22 48.52 12.64
C ALA A 535 22.75 48.27 12.66
N ARG A 536 23.57 49.29 12.97
CA ARG A 536 25.02 49.16 13.15
C ARG A 536 25.36 48.25 14.33
N GLU A 537 24.66 48.38 15.45
CA GLU A 537 24.82 47.53 16.64
C GLU A 537 24.53 46.06 16.32
N LEU A 538 23.60 45.81 15.39
CA LEU A 538 23.29 44.47 14.90
C LEU A 538 24.23 44.00 13.77
N GLY A 539 25.16 44.83 13.31
CA GLY A 539 26.16 44.47 12.29
C GLY A 539 25.87 44.95 10.87
N ALA A 540 24.81 45.73 10.65
CA ALA A 540 24.55 46.37 9.35
C ALA A 540 25.16 47.78 9.33
N SER A 541 26.34 47.93 8.73
CA SER A 541 27.13 49.18 8.79
C SER A 541 26.72 50.28 7.79
N GLY A 542 25.91 49.95 6.78
CA GLY A 542 25.62 50.87 5.69
C GLY A 542 24.50 50.42 4.77
N ALA A 543 24.20 51.28 3.79
CA ALA A 543 23.11 51.07 2.83
C ALA A 543 23.32 49.83 1.96
N GLU A 544 24.57 49.52 1.63
CA GLU A 544 24.95 48.31 0.89
C GLU A 544 24.57 47.01 1.62
N VAL A 545 24.66 47.01 2.95
CA VAL A 545 24.29 45.86 3.80
C VAL A 545 22.79 45.84 4.09
N TRP A 546 22.13 46.99 4.14
CA TRP A 546 20.70 47.09 4.51
C TRP A 546 19.74 47.08 3.30
N ASP A 547 20.02 47.85 2.25
CA ASP A 547 19.10 48.10 1.12
C ASP A 547 19.12 46.99 0.06
N GLY A 548 20.25 46.30 -0.05
CA GLY A 548 20.47 45.24 -1.04
C GLY A 548 20.37 43.83 -0.48
N ALA A 549 20.10 43.69 0.82
CA ALA A 549 20.09 42.41 1.50
C ALA A 549 18.67 41.84 1.59
N ALA A 550 18.42 40.75 0.86
CA ALA A 550 17.56 39.72 1.43
C ALA A 550 18.13 39.37 2.81
N ARG A 551 17.31 39.08 3.83
CA ARG A 551 17.79 38.81 5.21
C ARG A 551 18.93 37.78 5.28
N GLN A 552 19.02 36.88 4.29
CA GLN A 552 20.15 35.99 4.05
C GLN A 552 21.51 36.71 4.02
N ARG A 553 21.63 37.86 3.35
CA ARG A 553 22.87 38.66 3.30
C ARG A 553 23.19 39.35 4.63
N LEU A 554 22.18 39.71 5.43
CA LEU A 554 22.40 40.21 6.79
C LEU A 554 22.97 39.09 7.69
N GLN A 555 22.53 37.85 7.50
CA GLN A 555 23.13 36.69 8.18
C GLN A 555 24.56 36.41 7.68
N GLU A 556 24.80 36.48 6.38
CA GLU A 556 26.14 36.30 5.79
C GLU A 556 27.12 37.38 6.28
N ALA A 557 26.66 38.63 6.40
CA ALA A 557 27.44 39.75 6.95
C ALA A 557 27.93 39.50 8.40
N GLY A 558 27.33 38.55 9.12
CA GLY A 558 27.74 38.14 10.45
C GLY A 558 27.15 39.00 11.57
N GLY A 559 27.67 38.83 12.79
CA GLY A 559 27.20 39.55 13.98
C GLY A 559 25.89 38.99 14.55
N ALA A 560 25.06 39.89 15.09
CA ALA A 560 23.84 39.56 15.82
C ALA A 560 22.83 38.75 14.99
N TRP A 561 22.76 38.95 13.68
CA TRP A 561 21.79 38.30 12.78
C TRP A 561 21.93 36.77 12.69
N ARG A 562 23.07 36.20 13.12
CA ARG A 562 23.28 34.73 13.22
C ARG A 562 22.85 34.15 14.55
N ASN A 563 22.61 35.00 15.54
CA ASN A 563 22.32 34.58 16.90
C ASN A 563 20.81 34.44 17.07
N MET A 564 20.39 33.41 17.81
CA MET A 564 19.03 33.36 18.35
C MET A 564 18.84 34.52 19.33
N TRP A 565 17.60 34.92 19.58
CA TRP A 565 17.29 35.99 20.53
C TRP A 565 17.91 35.76 21.92
N ALA A 566 17.94 34.50 22.37
CA ALA A 566 18.55 34.11 23.63
C ALA A 566 20.09 34.32 23.67
N GLN A 567 20.73 34.31 22.52
CA GLN A 567 22.17 34.51 22.34
C GLN A 567 22.54 35.98 22.14
N LEU A 568 21.56 36.84 21.84
CA LEU A 568 21.78 38.28 21.77
C LEU A 568 22.15 38.85 23.14
N THR A 569 23.15 39.71 23.14
CA THR A 569 23.46 40.59 24.27
C THR A 569 22.29 41.54 24.53
N GLN A 570 22.24 42.14 25.73
CA GLN A 570 21.17 43.10 26.06
C GLN A 570 21.16 44.31 25.09
N PRO A 571 22.31 44.90 24.71
CA PRO A 571 22.34 45.97 23.70
C PRO A 571 21.79 45.54 22.34
N GLU A 572 22.15 44.35 21.86
CA GLU A 572 21.61 43.82 20.60
C GLU A 572 20.09 43.59 20.68
N ARG A 573 19.55 43.14 21.81
CA ARG A 573 18.10 43.02 22.01
C ARG A 573 17.40 44.38 21.99
N GLU A 574 17.97 45.39 22.63
CA GLU A 574 17.42 46.75 22.59
C GLU A 574 17.54 47.37 21.19
N ALA A 575 18.63 47.10 20.46
CA ALA A 575 18.79 47.49 19.06
C ALA A 575 17.76 46.80 18.14
N ALA A 576 17.54 45.49 18.32
CA ALA A 576 16.50 44.76 17.61
C ALA A 576 15.11 45.34 17.89
N LYS A 577 14.80 45.66 19.15
CA LYS A 577 13.55 46.35 19.51
C LYS A 577 13.44 47.73 18.88
N ALA A 578 14.53 48.50 18.81
CA ALA A 578 14.56 49.81 18.15
C ALA A 578 14.30 49.73 16.64
N LEU A 579 14.61 48.58 16.01
CA LEU A 579 14.23 48.27 14.63
C LEU A 579 12.80 47.70 14.50
N GLY A 580 12.06 47.56 15.62
CA GLY A 580 10.68 47.08 15.65
C GLY A 580 10.53 45.57 15.85
N VAL A 581 11.59 44.86 16.28
CA VAL A 581 11.49 43.44 16.64
C VAL A 581 10.84 43.32 18.01
N SER A 582 9.66 42.69 18.05
CA SER A 582 8.84 42.64 19.26
C SER A 582 9.32 41.66 20.34
N GLY A 583 10.15 40.68 19.99
CA GLY A 583 10.66 39.70 20.94
C GLY A 583 11.32 38.50 20.29
N ALA A 584 11.54 37.45 21.10
CA ALA A 584 12.26 36.24 20.68
C ALA A 584 11.63 35.57 19.46
N GLY A 585 10.32 35.31 19.50
CA GLY A 585 9.60 34.67 18.40
C GLY A 585 9.69 35.47 17.09
N ALA A 586 9.58 36.80 17.17
CA ALA A 586 9.71 37.66 16.00
C ALA A 586 11.13 37.64 15.43
N TRP A 587 12.17 37.74 16.28
CA TRP A 587 13.57 37.67 15.85
C TRP A 587 13.94 36.33 15.26
N ASP A 588 13.62 35.24 15.98
CA ASP A 588 14.01 33.89 15.61
C ASP A 588 13.25 33.45 14.35
N THR A 589 11.94 33.76 14.25
CA THR A 589 11.19 33.50 13.00
C THR A 589 11.68 34.40 11.87
N ALA A 590 12.02 35.66 12.14
CA ALA A 590 12.45 36.61 11.11
C ALA A 590 13.82 36.26 10.52
N CYS A 591 14.75 35.85 11.37
CA CYS A 591 16.10 35.46 10.97
C CYS A 591 16.11 34.06 10.36
N TRP A 592 15.31 33.12 10.87
CA TRP A 592 15.42 31.72 10.47
C TRP A 592 14.34 31.23 9.49
N SER A 593 13.31 32.03 9.16
CA SER A 593 12.31 31.64 8.15
C SER A 593 12.81 31.70 6.70
N LEU A 594 14.05 32.11 6.43
CA LEU A 594 14.59 32.23 5.07
C LEU A 594 15.74 31.28 4.68
N SER A 595 16.17 30.37 5.56
CA SER A 595 16.84 29.10 5.20
C SER A 595 17.33 28.39 6.45
N GLY A 596 16.56 27.43 6.97
CA GLY A 596 17.13 26.46 7.89
C GLY A 596 18.28 25.72 7.22
N ALA A 597 19.27 25.25 7.98
CA ALA A 597 20.43 24.55 7.41
C ALA A 597 20.01 23.37 6.52
N TRP A 598 18.86 22.77 6.80
CA TRP A 598 18.18 21.74 5.99
C TRP A 598 17.82 22.11 4.55
N GLN A 599 17.81 23.40 4.19
CA GLN A 599 17.59 23.84 2.81
C GLN A 599 18.88 23.97 2.00
N ARG A 600 20.04 23.91 2.66
CA ARG A 600 21.35 24.04 2.03
C ARG A 600 21.91 22.68 1.67
N GLU A 601 22.69 22.64 0.59
CA GLU A 601 23.42 21.44 0.19
C GLU A 601 24.46 21.09 1.27
N TRP A 602 24.82 19.82 1.36
CA TRP A 602 25.79 19.34 2.35
C TRP A 602 27.13 20.10 2.34
N ALA A 603 27.55 20.55 1.16
CA ALA A 603 28.76 21.34 0.97
C ALA A 603 28.71 22.70 1.69
N ASP A 604 27.52 23.28 1.81
CA ASP A 604 27.26 24.60 2.39
C ASP A 604 26.96 24.54 3.90
N LEU A 605 26.89 23.33 4.47
CA LEU A 605 26.77 23.14 5.91
C LEU A 605 28.09 23.44 6.62
N THR A 606 28.00 24.04 7.79
CA THR A 606 29.12 24.11 8.74
C THR A 606 29.42 22.73 9.32
N ASP A 607 30.61 22.54 9.90
CA ASP A 607 30.98 21.26 10.52
C ASP A 607 30.05 20.87 11.69
N ALA A 608 29.53 21.86 12.42
CA ALA A 608 28.55 21.63 13.47
C ALA A 608 27.20 21.13 12.92
N GLU A 609 26.76 21.67 11.79
CA GLU A 609 25.53 21.26 11.11
C GLU A 609 25.69 19.90 10.45
N ARG A 610 26.84 19.62 9.81
CA ARG A 610 27.16 18.28 9.30
C ARG A 610 27.18 17.23 10.41
N LYS A 611 27.71 17.58 11.58
CA LYS A 611 27.68 16.70 12.76
C LYS A 611 26.24 16.43 13.21
N ALA A 612 25.40 17.47 13.33
CA ALA A 612 24.00 17.31 13.70
C ALA A 612 23.20 16.53 12.63
N ALA A 613 23.47 16.74 11.34
CA ALA A 613 22.91 15.95 10.25
C ALA A 613 23.34 14.47 10.32
N SER A 614 24.60 14.20 10.67
CA SER A 614 25.08 12.84 10.88
C SER A 614 24.44 12.17 12.09
N GLU A 615 24.16 12.92 13.16
CA GLU A 615 23.42 12.44 14.35
C GLU A 615 21.96 12.12 14.01
N LEU A 616 21.38 12.82 13.03
CA LEU A 616 20.11 12.44 12.40
C LEU A 616 20.24 11.27 11.41
N GLY A 617 21.41 10.67 11.23
CA GLY A 617 21.58 9.56 10.27
C GLY A 617 21.65 9.98 8.80
N ALA A 618 21.93 11.26 8.52
CA ALA A 618 22.40 11.74 7.22
C ALA A 618 23.90 12.04 7.31
N ALA A 619 24.73 11.00 7.17
CA ALA A 619 26.17 11.09 7.44
C ALA A 619 27.01 11.68 6.28
N ASP A 620 26.41 11.85 5.10
CA ASP A 620 27.08 12.33 3.90
C ASP A 620 26.13 13.15 3.00
N ALA A 621 26.70 13.71 1.93
CA ALA A 621 26.00 14.53 0.96
C ALA A 621 24.86 13.78 0.26
N GLU A 622 25.01 12.49 -0.03
CA GLU A 622 23.94 11.74 -0.69
C GLU A 622 22.76 11.53 0.25
N ALA A 623 23.02 11.17 1.51
CA ALA A 623 21.99 10.98 2.54
C ALA A 623 21.24 12.28 2.88
N TRP A 624 21.93 13.43 2.81
CA TRP A 624 21.37 14.75 3.08
C TRP A 624 20.65 15.34 1.87
N ASP A 625 21.36 15.52 0.75
CA ASP A 625 20.86 16.24 -0.43
C ASP A 625 19.73 15.45 -1.12
N ARG A 626 19.83 14.11 -1.16
CA ARG A 626 18.77 13.24 -1.72
C ARG A 626 17.78 12.75 -0.67
N ARG A 627 17.98 13.10 0.60
CA ARG A 627 17.12 12.69 1.71
C ARG A 627 16.95 11.17 1.81
N SER A 628 18.00 10.41 1.50
CA SER A 628 17.94 8.95 1.50
C SER A 628 18.16 8.32 2.88
N GLY A 629 18.57 9.12 3.87
CA GLY A 629 18.73 8.69 5.27
C GLY A 629 17.45 8.16 5.92
N ARG A 630 17.59 7.24 6.88
CA ARG A 630 16.47 6.58 7.60
C ARG A 630 15.52 7.59 8.28
N VAL A 631 16.07 8.68 8.78
CA VAL A 631 15.35 9.68 9.58
C VAL A 631 14.26 10.40 8.79
N TRP A 632 14.44 10.57 7.48
CA TRP A 632 13.47 11.24 6.62
C TRP A 632 12.19 10.43 6.38
N ARG A 633 12.16 9.17 6.81
CA ARG A 633 10.95 8.32 6.76
C ARG A 633 10.19 8.28 8.09
N GLN A 634 10.68 8.98 9.11
CA GLN A 634 10.11 9.01 10.46
C GLN A 634 9.37 10.32 10.69
N GLY A 635 8.20 10.24 11.33
CA GLY A 635 7.52 11.43 11.82
C GLY A 635 8.30 12.08 12.96
N TRP A 636 8.08 13.37 13.22
CA TRP A 636 8.76 14.11 14.29
C TRP A 636 8.62 13.43 15.68
N GLN A 637 7.46 12.81 15.94
CA GLN A 637 7.20 12.06 17.17
C GLN A 637 8.01 10.75 17.28
N ASP A 638 8.41 10.16 16.15
CA ASP A 638 9.12 8.89 16.10
C ASP A 638 10.64 9.07 16.26
N LEU A 639 11.13 10.30 16.11
CA LEU A 639 12.51 10.67 16.42
C LEU A 639 12.80 10.46 17.92
N SER A 640 13.99 9.98 18.24
CA SER A 640 14.52 10.02 19.60
C SER A 640 14.70 11.46 20.09
N ASP A 641 14.86 11.65 21.40
CA ASP A 641 15.12 12.98 21.97
C ASP A 641 16.44 13.57 21.46
N GLU A 642 17.44 12.73 21.21
CA GLU A 642 18.72 13.14 20.62
C GLU A 642 18.57 13.58 19.16
N GLU A 643 17.81 12.82 18.35
CA GLU A 643 17.49 13.18 16.97
C GLU A 643 16.67 14.48 16.92
N ARG A 644 15.65 14.66 17.75
CA ARG A 644 14.91 15.94 17.82
C ARG A 644 15.82 17.11 18.18
N ALA A 645 16.72 16.92 19.15
CA ALA A 645 17.69 17.96 19.50
C ALA A 645 18.66 18.28 18.35
N ALA A 646 19.09 17.27 17.58
CA ALA A 646 19.91 17.46 16.39
C ALA A 646 19.15 18.16 15.25
N ALA A 647 17.89 17.79 15.02
CA ALA A 647 16.98 18.44 14.08
C ALA A 647 16.78 19.92 14.42
N SER A 648 16.57 20.25 15.70
CA SER A 648 16.46 21.64 16.13
C SER A 648 17.76 22.43 15.96
N ARG A 649 18.93 21.81 16.11
CA ARG A 649 20.23 22.48 15.85
C ARG A 649 20.41 22.89 14.39
N ILE A 650 19.80 22.19 13.44
CA ILE A 650 19.86 22.50 12.00
C ILE A 650 18.60 23.21 11.49
N GLY A 651 17.78 23.75 12.41
CA GLY A 651 16.66 24.61 12.10
C GLY A 651 15.36 23.88 11.77
N PHE A 652 15.21 22.62 12.18
CA PHE A 652 13.92 21.94 12.15
C PHE A 652 13.13 22.16 13.45
N ASP A 653 11.87 22.52 13.29
CA ASP A 653 10.82 22.38 14.29
C ASP A 653 9.84 21.28 13.84
N ARG A 654 8.84 21.00 14.69
CA ARG A 654 7.82 19.99 14.40
C ARG A 654 7.07 20.26 13.09
N ASP A 655 6.76 21.51 12.80
CA ASP A 655 5.91 21.90 11.68
C ASP A 655 6.68 21.84 10.35
N CYS A 656 7.94 22.28 10.33
CA CYS A 656 8.76 22.20 9.12
C CYS A 656 9.30 20.79 8.88
N TRP A 657 9.51 19.97 9.92
CA TRP A 657 9.80 18.54 9.74
C TRP A 657 8.65 17.81 9.05
N ALA A 658 7.41 18.00 9.52
CA ALA A 658 6.22 17.34 8.95
C ALA A 658 5.91 17.76 7.51
N ARG A 659 6.42 18.90 7.06
CA ARG A 659 6.30 19.35 5.66
C ARG A 659 7.43 18.83 4.77
N PHE A 660 8.54 18.38 5.36
CA PHE A 660 9.81 18.19 4.65
C PHE A 660 10.28 16.73 4.63
N ALA A 661 10.04 15.99 5.71
CA ALA A 661 10.08 14.53 5.77
C ALA A 661 8.76 13.97 5.23
#